data_AF-A0A1H0C314-F1
#
_entry.id   AF-A0A1H0C314-F1
#
_cell.length_a   1.000
_cell.length_b   1.000
_cell.length_c   1.000
_cell.angle_alpha   90.00
_cell.angle_beta   90.00
_cell.angle_gamma   90.00
#
_symmetry.space_group_name_H-M   'P 1'
#
loop_
_entity.id
_entity.type
_entity.pdbx_description
1 polymer ?
#
loop_
_entity_poly.entity_id
_entity_poly.type
_entity_poly.pdbx_seq_one_letter_code
_entity_poly.pdbx_strand_id
1 'polypeptide(L)'
;MDFDTPEYRADWGLAQINAAPAYARGFTGLGVLVAVYDTGIDRNHPEFSGRISPDSRNFFYASDRKFYPSFIRDEQGHGTHVSGTIAAARDGTGTMGVAYGSTILTLYGLPADGITEGGRVADFTVDYTGALAYAAKEGARVYNGSYGLNFTGMNYPIFQKYIFSYESMLAEYNAMKRAVDGGTLFVFAAMNNYEAQPVLSRNPASAALLPYIKPSNANSGVYQFYDIYRFIGDPIGHPIDQSAIDFSGVAGSVVAVVATDRDNKIASFSNRCGVTASWCIAAPGVGILSTTPTDMGQPYNYMSGTSMATPHVSGAAAVLMQAFPFLTVPQIAQTMFTTATHLGDGPADTPNDIYGWGLLNLGKAIDGPGQFTSTWTVNTTYKGQAYDGRFANDISGSGGLIKIGLGTLELAGTNTYAGGTSVYGGSLAVSRDANLGASGTGLVLGGGTLRILADGFSTPRPITLDGAGALRIEGGTATFAGTITDGAQAGSLVKTGAGAAILSAANSFTGRTIVADGALGLTSTGRLASPVFVGQGARFTNAGFASGGVGNLGTLVNSGTIAGGVINAGLLTSRGTITGDVVSSGILMTSGTIAGQFVNAGSAQNTGTIAGSVWNAPHAALYNRGGIAGAVTNAGLLLNTGTISGAATNSGLLTTNGTIAGGLINSGTIQNGGVIAGGAGNTGSLVSSGTIAGGVTNTGFLGNTGTVTGAVSNAGTGLLGNAGTLAGGVANAGTLANTGTINGGLSNTGRTQNAGAIAGGVSNTGLVQNTGAIAGGVSNSGTLATTGAIAGDVTNAGLWLSSGTIAGTVANAGFLGNTGTVTGAVSNARTGLLGNAGTLVGGVANAGTLANTGTINGGLSNTGRTQNAGAITGGVSNSGILATSGTISGGLSNAGLVQNTGAIAGGVSNSGTLATSGTIAGGLTNTGTMLASAGRIDGAIANKAGTVTVAGAVASDGTFANAAGATLAVSGTGAYSLAGPLT
;
A
#
# COMPACT_ATOMS: atom_id res chain seq x y z
N MET A 1 32.86 10.12 -38.90
CA MET A 1 33.82 10.08 -40.01
C MET A 1 33.04 10.24 -41.30
N ASP A 2 33.60 10.94 -42.28
CA ASP A 2 33.03 11.00 -43.62
C ASP A 2 33.28 9.67 -44.34
N PHE A 3 32.23 9.05 -44.88
CA PHE A 3 32.32 7.80 -45.64
C PHE A 3 32.27 8.01 -47.15
N ASP A 4 31.98 9.24 -47.60
CA ASP A 4 31.91 9.62 -49.02
C ASP A 4 33.31 9.89 -49.60
N THR A 5 34.15 8.86 -49.56
CA THR A 5 35.55 8.88 -49.99
C THR A 5 35.71 8.52 -51.49
N PRO A 6 36.85 8.84 -52.13
CA PRO A 6 37.12 8.38 -53.50
C PRO A 6 36.98 6.87 -53.68
N GLU A 7 37.47 6.09 -52.71
CA GLU A 7 37.35 4.61 -52.66
C GLU A 7 35.88 4.16 -52.61
N TYR A 8 35.05 4.79 -51.76
CA TYR A 8 33.60 4.53 -51.69
C TYR A 8 32.86 4.88 -52.99
N ARG A 9 33.29 5.93 -53.70
CA ARG A 9 32.68 6.35 -54.97
C ARG A 9 33.19 5.56 -56.19
N ALA A 10 34.27 4.80 -56.03
CA ALA A 10 34.91 4.07 -57.11
C ALA A 10 33.98 3.00 -57.70
N ASP A 11 33.27 2.28 -56.82
CA ASP A 11 32.05 1.57 -57.16
C ASP A 11 30.83 2.44 -56.88
N TRP A 12 30.19 2.93 -57.94
CA TRP A 12 28.98 3.74 -57.83
C TRP A 12 27.82 2.98 -57.17
N GLY A 13 27.84 1.64 -57.18
CA GLY A 13 26.83 0.79 -56.57
C GLY A 13 26.69 1.01 -55.07
N LEU A 14 27.79 1.30 -54.36
CA LEU A 14 27.78 1.56 -52.91
C LEU A 14 26.95 2.79 -52.52
N ALA A 15 27.05 3.85 -53.32
CA ALA A 15 26.23 5.06 -53.17
C ALA A 15 24.77 4.78 -53.52
N GLN A 16 24.54 4.01 -54.59
CA GLN A 16 23.19 3.71 -55.06
C GLN A 16 22.37 2.88 -54.06
N ILE A 17 23.03 1.92 -53.39
CA ILE A 17 22.38 1.13 -52.33
C ILE A 17 22.34 1.86 -50.99
N ASN A 18 22.73 3.14 -50.94
CA ASN A 18 22.74 3.96 -49.73
C ASN A 18 23.56 3.31 -48.59
N ALA A 19 24.78 2.83 -48.85
CA ALA A 19 25.55 2.08 -47.85
C ALA A 19 26.18 2.94 -46.72
N ALA A 20 26.45 4.23 -46.97
CA ALA A 20 27.16 5.11 -46.04
C ALA A 20 26.56 5.17 -44.60
N PRO A 21 25.23 5.23 -44.38
CA PRO A 21 24.65 5.22 -43.03
C PRO A 21 25.00 3.96 -42.21
N ALA A 22 25.12 2.80 -42.85
CA ALA A 22 25.53 1.57 -42.18
C ALA A 22 26.94 1.68 -41.61
N TYR A 23 27.85 2.23 -42.43
CA TYR A 23 29.25 2.45 -42.05
C TYR A 23 29.40 3.54 -40.99
N ALA A 24 28.60 4.60 -41.08
CA ALA A 24 28.54 5.64 -40.05
C ALA A 24 28.12 5.10 -38.68
N ARG A 25 27.35 4.01 -38.66
CA ARG A 25 26.96 3.26 -37.45
C ARG A 25 27.92 2.14 -37.07
N GLY A 26 29.02 1.95 -37.81
CA GLY A 26 30.06 0.95 -37.54
C GLY A 26 29.73 -0.47 -38.02
N PHE A 27 28.71 -0.64 -38.87
CA PHE A 27 28.37 -1.94 -39.43
C PHE A 27 29.07 -2.15 -40.76
N THR A 28 29.91 -3.17 -40.83
CA THR A 28 30.84 -3.44 -41.94
C THR A 28 30.78 -4.89 -42.41
N GLY A 29 29.92 -5.72 -41.81
CA GLY A 29 29.88 -7.17 -42.00
C GLY A 29 30.88 -7.94 -41.14
N LEU A 30 31.49 -7.27 -40.15
CA LEU A 30 32.48 -7.87 -39.25
C LEU A 30 31.91 -9.10 -38.53
N GLY A 31 32.68 -10.19 -38.53
CA GLY A 31 32.31 -11.45 -37.88
C GLY A 31 31.30 -12.30 -38.65
N VAL A 32 30.96 -11.91 -39.90
CA VAL A 32 30.13 -12.70 -40.80
C VAL A 32 31.01 -13.38 -41.86
N LEU A 33 30.82 -14.69 -42.01
CA LEU A 33 31.43 -15.50 -43.05
C LEU A 33 30.50 -15.57 -44.27
N VAL A 34 30.99 -15.14 -45.43
CA VAL A 34 30.25 -15.15 -46.69
C VAL A 34 30.88 -16.17 -47.64
N ALA A 35 30.15 -17.21 -47.99
CA ALA A 35 30.57 -18.20 -48.97
C ALA A 35 30.35 -17.68 -50.39
N VAL A 36 31.36 -17.82 -51.25
CA VAL A 36 31.32 -17.41 -52.65
C VAL A 36 31.61 -18.63 -53.51
N TYR A 37 30.58 -19.17 -54.18
CA TYR A 37 30.73 -20.27 -55.12
C TYR A 37 30.90 -19.73 -56.54
N ASP A 38 32.12 -19.81 -57.05
CA ASP A 38 32.52 -19.10 -58.27
C ASP A 38 33.80 -19.70 -58.90
N THR A 39 34.50 -18.94 -59.75
CA THR A 39 35.75 -19.32 -60.45
C THR A 39 37.01 -19.27 -59.60
N GLY A 40 36.88 -19.03 -58.30
CA GLY A 40 38.00 -18.93 -57.36
C GLY A 40 38.19 -17.53 -56.80
N ILE A 41 39.33 -17.29 -56.17
CA ILE A 41 39.77 -15.98 -55.68
C ILE A 41 41.29 -15.84 -55.82
N ASP A 42 41.78 -14.66 -56.15
CA ASP A 42 43.19 -14.32 -55.97
C ASP A 42 43.50 -14.13 -54.47
N ARG A 43 44.09 -15.16 -53.85
CA ARG A 43 44.47 -15.13 -52.42
C ARG A 43 45.48 -14.05 -52.08
N ASN A 44 46.26 -13.59 -53.05
CA ASN A 44 47.34 -12.62 -52.85
C ASN A 44 46.88 -11.18 -53.11
N HIS A 45 45.63 -10.97 -53.52
CA HIS A 45 45.10 -9.64 -53.74
C HIS A 45 45.13 -8.84 -52.42
N PRO A 46 45.77 -7.65 -52.35
CA PRO A 46 45.89 -6.87 -51.11
C PRO A 46 44.54 -6.60 -50.42
N GLU A 47 43.50 -6.38 -51.22
CA GLU A 47 42.11 -6.17 -50.80
C GLU A 47 41.49 -7.30 -49.98
N PHE A 48 42.10 -8.49 -49.91
CA PHE A 48 41.60 -9.61 -49.09
C PHE A 48 42.57 -10.03 -47.98
N SER A 49 43.62 -9.25 -47.72
CA SER A 49 44.62 -9.55 -46.69
C SER A 49 43.96 -9.85 -45.33
N GLY A 50 44.22 -11.06 -44.82
CA GLY A 50 43.66 -11.55 -43.54
C GLY A 50 42.16 -11.86 -43.53
N ARG A 51 41.46 -11.78 -44.67
CA ARG A 51 39.99 -11.89 -44.77
C ARG A 51 39.52 -13.00 -45.71
N ILE A 52 40.40 -13.91 -46.10
CA ILE A 52 40.03 -15.17 -46.76
C ILE A 52 40.05 -16.28 -45.72
N SER A 53 38.95 -17.03 -45.62
CA SER A 53 38.86 -18.17 -44.71
C SER A 53 39.89 -19.23 -45.08
N PRO A 54 40.64 -19.78 -44.11
CA PRO A 54 41.55 -20.90 -44.35
C PRO A 54 40.82 -22.13 -44.89
N ASP A 55 39.53 -22.26 -44.65
CA ASP A 55 38.70 -23.39 -45.08
C ASP A 55 38.27 -23.31 -46.56
N SER A 56 38.64 -22.23 -47.26
CA SER A 56 38.38 -22.07 -48.69
C SER A 56 39.06 -23.17 -49.52
N ARG A 57 38.32 -23.79 -50.44
CA ARG A 57 38.77 -24.96 -51.21
C ARG A 57 38.10 -25.08 -52.57
N ASN A 58 38.63 -25.99 -53.40
CA ASN A 58 38.03 -26.34 -54.68
C ASN A 58 37.05 -27.51 -54.55
N PHE A 59 36.10 -27.59 -55.48
CA PHE A 59 35.06 -28.60 -55.59
C PHE A 59 35.14 -29.37 -56.91
N PHE A 60 36.33 -29.42 -57.50
CA PHE A 60 36.67 -30.35 -58.57
C PHE A 60 37.31 -31.57 -57.92
N TYR A 61 36.89 -32.78 -58.28
CA TYR A 61 37.62 -33.98 -57.90
C TYR A 61 38.22 -34.66 -59.11
N ALA A 62 39.51 -34.99 -59.02
CA ALA A 62 40.16 -35.98 -59.85
C ALA A 62 39.62 -37.38 -59.52
N SER A 63 40.06 -38.39 -60.26
CA SER A 63 39.73 -39.81 -60.01
C SER A 63 40.04 -40.30 -58.57
N ASP A 64 40.80 -39.54 -57.76
CA ASP A 64 41.14 -39.82 -56.36
C ASP A 64 40.20 -39.20 -55.30
N ARG A 65 39.17 -38.44 -55.72
CA ARG A 65 38.18 -37.75 -54.87
C ARG A 65 38.76 -36.80 -53.79
N LYS A 66 40.00 -36.31 -53.96
CA LYS A 66 40.59 -35.34 -53.02
C LYS A 66 40.38 -33.90 -53.50
N PHE A 67 39.87 -33.06 -52.60
CA PHE A 67 39.80 -31.62 -52.79
C PHE A 67 41.08 -30.97 -52.24
N TYR A 68 41.78 -30.18 -53.06
CA TYR A 68 43.06 -29.57 -52.71
C TYR A 68 42.89 -28.07 -52.34
N PRO A 69 43.04 -27.66 -51.06
CA PRO A 69 42.83 -26.27 -50.63
C PRO A 69 43.74 -25.23 -51.32
N SER A 70 44.90 -25.67 -51.82
CA SER A 70 45.89 -24.84 -52.52
C SER A 70 45.46 -24.38 -53.91
N PHE A 71 44.33 -24.88 -54.44
CA PHE A 71 43.90 -24.66 -55.82
C PHE A 71 42.56 -23.91 -55.88
N ILE A 72 42.43 -22.78 -55.21
CA ILE A 72 41.27 -21.87 -55.37
C ILE A 72 41.58 -20.64 -56.24
N ARG A 73 42.71 -20.68 -56.96
CA ARG A 73 43.17 -19.57 -57.78
C ARG A 73 42.11 -19.26 -58.84
N ASP A 74 41.80 -17.98 -58.98
CA ASP A 74 40.91 -17.50 -60.03
C ASP A 74 41.69 -17.24 -61.32
N GLU A 75 41.38 -18.02 -62.35
CA GLU A 75 42.03 -17.90 -63.66
C GLU A 75 41.15 -17.17 -64.69
N GLN A 76 39.90 -16.84 -64.32
CA GLN A 76 38.95 -16.11 -65.17
C GLN A 76 38.77 -14.65 -64.73
N GLY A 77 38.86 -14.40 -63.42
CA GLY A 77 38.72 -13.09 -62.79
C GLY A 77 37.31 -12.79 -62.28
N HIS A 78 36.32 -13.64 -62.58
CA HIS A 78 34.93 -13.43 -62.17
C HIS A 78 34.73 -13.60 -60.66
N GLY A 79 35.23 -14.69 -60.07
CA GLY A 79 35.09 -14.95 -58.63
C GLY A 79 35.83 -13.96 -57.74
N THR A 80 36.98 -13.46 -58.19
CA THR A 80 37.72 -12.37 -57.53
C THR A 80 36.91 -11.07 -57.58
N HIS A 81 36.25 -10.77 -58.71
CA HIS A 81 35.38 -9.59 -58.86
C HIS A 81 34.18 -9.66 -57.93
N VAL A 82 33.48 -10.80 -57.91
CA VAL A 82 32.37 -11.06 -56.99
C VAL A 82 32.80 -10.91 -55.53
N SER A 83 33.95 -11.49 -55.16
CA SER A 83 34.49 -11.40 -53.80
C SER A 83 34.85 -9.96 -53.40
N GLY A 84 35.37 -9.16 -54.33
CA GLY A 84 35.71 -7.76 -54.08
C GLY A 84 34.49 -6.88 -53.83
N THR A 85 33.41 -7.09 -54.59
CA THR A 85 32.15 -6.34 -54.39
C THR A 85 31.55 -6.65 -53.02
N ILE A 86 31.76 -7.87 -52.49
CA ILE A 86 31.36 -8.23 -51.13
C ILE A 86 32.31 -7.62 -50.10
N ALA A 87 33.62 -7.86 -50.20
CA ALA A 87 34.56 -7.66 -49.08
C ALA A 87 35.95 -7.12 -49.45
N ALA A 88 36.11 -6.37 -50.55
CA ALA A 88 37.33 -5.57 -50.75
C ALA A 88 37.55 -4.64 -49.54
N ALA A 89 38.81 -4.36 -49.22
CA ALA A 89 39.19 -3.57 -48.05
C ALA A 89 38.60 -2.17 -48.12
N ARG A 90 38.56 -1.51 -46.96
CA ARG A 90 38.45 -0.05 -46.92
C ARG A 90 39.80 0.48 -46.44
N ASP A 91 40.73 0.64 -47.36
CA ASP A 91 42.13 1.01 -47.09
C ASP A 91 42.60 2.28 -47.83
N GLY A 92 41.71 2.90 -48.61
CA GLY A 92 41.95 4.10 -49.38
C GLY A 92 42.46 3.86 -50.81
N THR A 93 42.55 2.60 -51.25
CA THR A 93 43.06 2.20 -52.57
C THR A 93 41.96 1.53 -53.38
N GLY A 94 41.97 1.71 -54.71
CA GLY A 94 41.09 0.94 -55.59
C GLY A 94 39.59 1.15 -55.33
N THR A 95 38.97 0.17 -54.68
CA THR A 95 37.54 0.11 -54.35
C THR A 95 37.31 -0.64 -53.05
N MET A 96 36.13 -0.48 -52.44
CA MET A 96 35.75 -1.19 -51.21
C MET A 96 34.53 -2.08 -51.41
N GLY A 97 34.44 -3.16 -50.63
CA GLY A 97 33.28 -4.05 -50.65
C GLY A 97 32.12 -3.50 -49.81
N VAL A 98 30.90 -3.94 -50.12
CA VAL A 98 29.70 -3.60 -49.31
C VAL A 98 29.88 -4.01 -47.85
N ALA A 99 30.48 -5.17 -47.61
CA ALA A 99 30.80 -5.76 -46.32
C ALA A 99 32.32 -5.92 -46.15
N TYR A 100 33.06 -4.82 -46.26
CA TYR A 100 34.53 -4.80 -46.17
C TYR A 100 35.12 -5.40 -44.86
N GLY A 101 34.31 -5.59 -43.81
CA GLY A 101 34.72 -6.28 -42.58
C GLY A 101 34.48 -7.80 -42.57
N SER A 102 33.79 -8.36 -43.56
CA SER A 102 33.48 -9.80 -43.64
C SER A 102 34.69 -10.66 -44.02
N THR A 103 34.57 -11.96 -43.77
CA THR A 103 35.52 -12.98 -44.24
C THR A 103 34.90 -13.75 -45.40
N ILE A 104 35.67 -13.97 -46.47
CA ILE A 104 35.23 -14.73 -47.65
C ILE A 104 35.61 -16.21 -47.52
N LEU A 105 34.63 -17.10 -47.68
CA LEU A 105 34.85 -18.53 -47.89
C LEU A 105 34.71 -18.84 -49.37
N THR A 106 35.82 -18.96 -50.08
CA THR A 106 35.78 -19.25 -51.52
C THR A 106 35.56 -20.74 -51.75
N LEU A 107 34.55 -21.04 -52.57
CA LEU A 107 34.19 -22.39 -53.02
C LEU A 107 34.42 -22.44 -54.53
N TYR A 108 35.62 -22.82 -54.95
CA TYR A 108 35.96 -22.85 -56.37
C TYR A 108 35.27 -24.04 -57.06
N GLY A 109 34.34 -23.77 -57.97
CA GLY A 109 33.56 -24.82 -58.64
C GLY A 109 33.05 -24.48 -60.04
N LEU A 110 33.46 -23.34 -60.60
CA LEU A 110 33.14 -22.95 -61.98
C LEU A 110 34.43 -22.88 -62.80
N PRO A 111 34.61 -23.73 -63.84
CA PRO A 111 35.84 -23.75 -64.62
C PRO A 111 35.92 -22.57 -65.61
N ALA A 112 37.14 -22.23 -66.02
CA ALA A 112 37.43 -21.03 -66.82
C ALA A 112 36.82 -21.04 -68.24
N ASP A 113 36.52 -22.22 -68.79
CA ASP A 113 35.98 -22.47 -70.13
C ASP A 113 34.44 -22.61 -70.19
N GLY A 114 33.76 -22.50 -69.04
CA GLY A 114 32.32 -22.69 -68.94
C GLY A 114 31.93 -24.18 -68.96
N ILE A 115 30.92 -24.52 -68.16
CA ILE A 115 30.38 -25.88 -68.12
C ILE A 115 29.54 -26.11 -69.38
N THR A 116 30.05 -26.85 -70.37
CA THR A 116 29.19 -27.48 -71.38
C THR A 116 28.20 -28.42 -70.68
N GLU A 117 26.93 -28.35 -71.09
CA GLU A 117 25.85 -29.23 -70.61
C GLU A 117 26.33 -30.70 -70.67
N GLY A 118 26.52 -31.33 -69.51
CA GLY A 118 27.16 -32.66 -69.39
C GLY A 118 28.44 -32.73 -68.54
N GLY A 119 28.92 -31.62 -67.98
CA GLY A 119 29.86 -31.63 -66.84
C GLY A 119 31.22 -32.26 -67.13
N ARG A 120 31.73 -32.17 -68.36
CA ARG A 120 33.11 -32.55 -68.69
C ARG A 120 33.92 -31.34 -69.12
N VAL A 121 34.59 -30.72 -68.15
CA VAL A 121 35.95 -30.24 -68.40
C VAL A 121 36.78 -31.51 -68.56
N ALA A 122 37.67 -31.59 -69.55
CA ALA A 122 38.20 -32.84 -70.11
C ALA A 122 38.73 -33.92 -69.13
N ASP A 123 38.92 -33.65 -67.83
CA ASP A 123 39.32 -34.64 -66.82
C ASP A 123 38.68 -34.48 -65.40
N PHE A 124 37.64 -33.64 -65.19
CA PHE A 124 37.09 -33.37 -63.85
C PHE A 124 35.56 -33.40 -63.77
N THR A 125 35.01 -33.92 -62.66
CA THR A 125 33.60 -33.76 -62.27
C THR A 125 33.48 -32.71 -61.16
N VAL A 126 32.42 -31.89 -61.19
CA VAL A 126 32.18 -30.81 -60.22
C VAL A 126 31.24 -31.27 -59.10
N ASP A 127 31.59 -31.00 -57.83
CA ASP A 127 30.74 -31.21 -56.65
C ASP A 127 29.91 -29.99 -56.26
N TYR A 128 28.93 -29.67 -57.11
CA TYR A 128 28.08 -28.53 -56.84
C TYR A 128 27.31 -28.66 -55.51
N THR A 129 26.69 -29.83 -55.26
CA THR A 129 25.89 -30.05 -54.05
C THR A 129 26.74 -30.14 -52.79
N GLY A 130 27.98 -30.64 -52.89
CA GLY A 130 28.95 -30.67 -51.80
C GLY A 130 29.46 -29.27 -51.44
N ALA A 131 29.55 -28.34 -52.40
CA ALA A 131 29.92 -26.95 -52.13
C ALA A 131 28.87 -26.23 -51.27
N LEU A 132 27.59 -26.36 -51.63
CA LEU A 132 26.47 -25.85 -50.84
C LEU A 132 26.48 -26.42 -49.41
N ALA A 133 26.66 -27.73 -49.28
CA ALA A 133 26.70 -28.39 -47.97
C ALA A 133 27.93 -27.96 -47.14
N TYR A 134 29.06 -27.71 -47.79
CA TYR A 134 30.28 -27.28 -47.12
C TYR A 134 30.20 -25.84 -46.63
N ALA A 135 29.63 -24.91 -47.41
CA ALA A 135 29.39 -23.54 -46.96
C ALA A 135 28.69 -23.52 -45.60
N ALA A 136 27.60 -24.29 -45.48
CA ALA A 136 26.83 -24.39 -44.26
C ALA A 136 27.60 -25.05 -43.12
N LYS A 137 28.35 -26.12 -43.42
CA LYS A 137 29.19 -26.82 -42.44
C LYS A 137 30.23 -25.89 -41.80
N GLU A 138 30.88 -25.04 -42.60
CA GLU A 138 31.87 -24.08 -42.11
C GLU A 138 31.24 -22.82 -41.48
N GLY A 139 29.90 -22.80 -41.37
CA GLY A 139 29.17 -21.73 -40.68
C GLY A 139 29.01 -20.45 -41.50
N ALA A 140 29.09 -20.52 -42.83
CA ALA A 140 28.77 -19.39 -43.69
C ALA A 140 27.31 -18.98 -43.46
N ARG A 141 27.08 -17.71 -43.13
CA ARG A 141 25.71 -17.20 -42.93
C ARG A 141 25.08 -16.70 -44.21
N VAL A 142 25.90 -16.39 -45.21
CA VAL A 142 25.48 -15.96 -46.55
C VAL A 142 26.21 -16.82 -47.57
N TYR A 143 25.49 -17.30 -48.58
CA TYR A 143 26.01 -17.98 -49.74
C TYR A 143 25.68 -17.16 -50.98
N ASN A 144 26.71 -16.69 -51.69
CA ASN A 144 26.60 -15.99 -52.95
C ASN A 144 26.76 -16.96 -54.11
N GLY A 145 25.72 -17.15 -54.91
CA GLY A 145 25.77 -17.90 -56.16
C GLY A 145 25.56 -17.01 -57.38
N SER A 146 26.67 -16.61 -58.00
CA SER A 146 26.69 -15.75 -59.19
C SER A 146 26.84 -16.55 -60.49
N TYR A 147 26.10 -17.66 -60.63
CA TYR A 147 26.17 -18.58 -61.77
C TYR A 147 24.79 -18.89 -62.34
N GLY A 148 24.77 -19.40 -63.58
CA GLY A 148 23.52 -19.78 -64.23
C GLY A 148 23.70 -20.30 -65.65
N LEU A 149 22.58 -20.62 -66.28
CA LEU A 149 22.53 -20.98 -67.71
C LEU A 149 22.84 -19.73 -68.54
N ASN A 150 23.58 -19.89 -69.63
CA ASN A 150 23.86 -18.83 -70.58
C ASN A 150 23.35 -19.28 -71.95
N PHE A 151 22.44 -18.51 -72.56
CA PHE A 151 21.88 -18.76 -73.90
C PHE A 151 22.38 -17.75 -74.94
N THR A 152 23.23 -16.81 -74.53
CA THR A 152 23.76 -15.75 -75.40
C THR A 152 24.65 -16.32 -76.49
N GLY A 153 24.41 -15.92 -77.74
CA GLY A 153 25.19 -16.38 -78.90
C GLY A 153 24.85 -17.79 -79.40
N MET A 154 23.86 -18.47 -78.81
CA MET A 154 23.40 -19.79 -79.26
C MET A 154 22.07 -19.70 -80.02
N ASN A 155 21.96 -20.40 -81.15
CA ASN A 155 20.78 -20.37 -82.03
C ASN A 155 19.72 -21.39 -81.58
N TYR A 156 19.18 -21.22 -80.37
CA TYR A 156 18.12 -22.09 -79.81
C TYR A 156 16.71 -21.53 -80.09
N PRO A 157 15.68 -22.39 -80.24
CA PRO A 157 14.30 -21.92 -80.25
C PRO A 157 13.98 -21.18 -78.94
N ILE A 158 13.03 -20.23 -79.00
CA ILE A 158 12.52 -19.55 -77.81
C ILE A 158 11.83 -20.60 -76.93
N PHE A 159 12.40 -20.90 -75.77
CA PHE A 159 11.81 -21.83 -74.81
C PHE A 159 10.60 -21.18 -74.13
N GLN A 160 9.53 -21.96 -73.96
CA GLN A 160 8.33 -21.51 -73.23
C GLN A 160 8.42 -21.74 -71.72
N LYS A 161 9.25 -22.69 -71.27
CA LYS A 161 9.37 -23.10 -69.86
C LYS A 161 10.75 -23.66 -69.53
N TYR A 162 11.16 -23.61 -68.26
CA TYR A 162 12.40 -24.22 -67.81
C TYR A 162 12.28 -25.74 -67.79
N ILE A 163 13.32 -26.43 -68.27
CA ILE A 163 13.41 -27.89 -68.32
C ILE A 163 14.44 -28.32 -67.27
N PHE A 164 14.03 -29.16 -66.32
CA PHE A 164 14.89 -29.60 -65.23
C PHE A 164 14.97 -31.12 -65.12
N SER A 165 16.18 -31.61 -64.81
CA SER A 165 16.38 -32.96 -64.28
C SER A 165 15.83 -33.02 -62.84
N TYR A 166 14.92 -33.95 -62.58
CA TYR A 166 14.36 -34.13 -61.24
C TYR A 166 15.43 -34.51 -60.22
N GLU A 167 16.27 -35.49 -60.52
CA GLU A 167 17.31 -35.96 -59.59
C GLU A 167 18.32 -34.86 -59.24
N SER A 168 18.75 -34.08 -60.25
CA SER A 168 19.75 -33.02 -60.04
C SER A 168 19.20 -31.89 -59.16
N MET A 169 17.98 -31.42 -59.45
CA MET A 169 17.32 -30.38 -58.65
C MET A 169 16.96 -30.89 -57.25
N LEU A 170 16.57 -32.16 -57.10
CA LEU A 170 16.32 -32.76 -55.79
C LEU A 170 17.59 -32.80 -54.94
N ALA A 171 18.74 -33.16 -55.52
CA ALA A 171 20.02 -33.18 -54.82
C ALA A 171 20.45 -31.77 -54.35
N GLU A 172 20.30 -30.77 -55.23
CA GLU A 172 20.52 -29.36 -54.92
C GLU A 172 19.59 -28.85 -53.81
N TYR A 173 18.29 -29.09 -53.94
CA TYR A 173 17.29 -28.74 -52.92
C TYR A 173 17.65 -29.35 -51.56
N ASN A 174 18.01 -30.64 -51.52
CA ASN A 174 18.37 -31.32 -50.28
C ASN A 174 19.63 -30.72 -49.64
N ALA A 175 20.62 -30.30 -50.42
CA ALA A 175 21.81 -29.62 -49.92
C ALA A 175 21.48 -28.23 -49.37
N MET A 176 20.71 -27.43 -50.11
CA MET A 176 20.25 -26.13 -49.66
C MET A 176 19.37 -26.23 -48.42
N LYS A 177 18.46 -27.20 -48.35
CA LYS A 177 17.57 -27.38 -47.20
C LYS A 177 18.35 -27.62 -45.92
N ARG A 178 19.39 -28.47 -45.95
CA ARG A 178 20.28 -28.68 -44.80
C ARG A 178 21.00 -27.40 -44.38
N ALA A 179 21.41 -26.58 -45.34
CA ALA A 179 22.08 -25.32 -45.08
C ALA A 179 21.14 -24.23 -44.53
N VAL A 180 19.90 -24.19 -45.03
CA VAL A 180 18.82 -23.33 -44.51
C VAL A 180 18.51 -23.70 -43.06
N ASP A 181 18.45 -24.99 -42.74
CA ASP A 181 18.27 -25.46 -41.35
C ASP A 181 19.43 -25.04 -40.43
N GLY A 182 20.62 -24.82 -41.00
CA GLY A 182 21.79 -24.26 -40.32
C GLY A 182 21.81 -22.71 -40.25
N GLY A 183 20.84 -22.02 -40.83
CA GLY A 183 20.76 -20.56 -40.82
C GLY A 183 21.60 -19.87 -41.91
N THR A 184 21.72 -20.48 -43.08
CA THR A 184 22.38 -19.88 -44.26
C THR A 184 21.36 -19.15 -45.14
N LEU A 185 21.66 -17.91 -45.53
CA LEU A 185 20.93 -17.16 -46.57
C LEU A 185 21.58 -17.41 -47.93
N PHE A 186 20.79 -17.81 -48.92
CA PHE A 186 21.24 -17.99 -50.30
C PHE A 186 20.85 -16.78 -51.15
N VAL A 187 21.83 -16.21 -51.83
CA VAL A 187 21.64 -15.05 -52.72
C VAL A 187 22.11 -15.46 -54.11
N PHE A 188 21.19 -15.47 -55.07
CA PHE A 188 21.43 -15.98 -56.42
C PHE A 188 21.16 -14.93 -57.48
N ALA A 189 22.02 -14.90 -58.49
CA ALA A 189 21.82 -14.13 -59.70
C ALA A 189 20.56 -14.60 -60.45
N ALA A 190 19.76 -13.65 -60.98
CA ALA A 190 18.56 -13.98 -61.75
C ALA A 190 18.85 -14.58 -63.14
N MET A 191 20.11 -14.54 -63.59
CA MET A 191 20.63 -14.83 -64.95
C MET A 191 20.57 -13.65 -65.94
N ASN A 192 21.29 -13.80 -67.04
CA ASN A 192 21.59 -12.75 -68.02
C ASN A 192 21.05 -13.07 -69.43
N ASN A 193 19.84 -13.64 -69.55
CA ASN A 193 19.34 -14.21 -70.81
C ASN A 193 18.16 -13.48 -71.44
N TYR A 194 17.75 -12.32 -70.92
CA TYR A 194 16.49 -11.69 -71.36
C TYR A 194 16.47 -11.31 -72.84
N GLU A 195 17.58 -10.83 -73.39
CA GLU A 195 17.68 -10.52 -74.83
C GLU A 195 17.61 -11.78 -75.70
N ALA A 196 18.24 -12.87 -75.28
CA ALA A 196 18.30 -14.13 -76.04
C ALA A 196 17.03 -14.99 -75.89
N GLN A 197 16.38 -14.96 -74.73
CA GLN A 197 15.25 -15.81 -74.34
C GLN A 197 14.18 -15.01 -73.57
N PRO A 198 13.51 -14.02 -74.18
CA PRO A 198 12.66 -13.04 -73.47
C PRO A 198 11.37 -13.61 -72.86
N VAL A 199 10.93 -14.80 -73.31
CA VAL A 199 9.75 -15.48 -72.75
C VAL A 199 10.14 -16.23 -71.47
N LEU A 200 11.17 -17.07 -71.55
CA LEU A 200 11.71 -17.83 -70.43
C LEU A 200 12.24 -16.93 -69.32
N SER A 201 12.98 -15.89 -69.72
CA SER A 201 13.68 -14.96 -68.83
C SER A 201 12.78 -13.91 -68.19
N ARG A 202 11.45 -14.06 -68.30
CA ARG A 202 10.50 -13.36 -67.43
C ARG A 202 10.60 -13.80 -65.98
N ASN A 203 11.30 -14.90 -65.71
CA ASN A 203 11.53 -15.45 -64.37
C ASN A 203 13.03 -15.74 -64.18
N PRO A 204 13.55 -15.67 -62.94
CA PRO A 204 14.85 -16.24 -62.60
C PRO A 204 14.85 -17.75 -62.81
N ALA A 205 16.04 -18.36 -62.95
CA ALA A 205 16.18 -19.80 -63.09
C ALA A 205 17.09 -20.44 -62.04
N SER A 206 17.29 -21.76 -62.16
CA SER A 206 18.13 -22.58 -61.27
C SER A 206 17.69 -22.44 -59.80
N ALA A 207 18.63 -22.40 -58.86
CA ALA A 207 18.40 -22.38 -57.41
C ALA A 207 17.44 -21.27 -56.95
N ALA A 208 17.44 -20.12 -57.64
CA ALA A 208 16.57 -18.98 -57.33
C ALA A 208 15.08 -19.29 -57.50
N LEU A 209 14.72 -20.27 -58.35
CA LEU A 209 13.34 -20.67 -58.63
C LEU A 209 12.80 -21.73 -57.66
N LEU A 210 13.66 -22.39 -56.87
CA LEU A 210 13.27 -23.52 -56.01
C LEU A 210 12.06 -23.25 -55.10
N PRO A 211 11.91 -22.08 -54.43
CA PRO A 211 10.73 -21.81 -53.60
C PRO A 211 9.39 -21.79 -54.36
N TYR A 212 9.42 -21.58 -55.69
CA TYR A 212 8.24 -21.60 -56.55
C TYR A 212 7.81 -23.02 -56.93
N ILE A 213 8.69 -24.01 -56.80
CA ILE A 213 8.46 -25.40 -57.19
C ILE A 213 7.72 -26.09 -56.04
N LYS A 214 6.40 -26.19 -56.17
CA LYS A 214 5.49 -26.79 -55.20
C LYS A 214 4.20 -27.25 -55.87
N PRO A 215 3.41 -28.15 -55.24
CA PRO A 215 2.23 -28.74 -55.87
C PRO A 215 1.23 -27.71 -56.41
N SER A 216 1.02 -26.59 -55.72
CA SER A 216 0.09 -25.53 -56.15
C SER A 216 0.48 -24.85 -57.47
N ASN A 217 1.74 -24.98 -57.89
CA ASN A 217 2.32 -24.33 -59.06
C ASN A 217 2.68 -25.32 -60.17
N ALA A 218 2.35 -26.61 -60.02
CA ALA A 218 2.72 -27.69 -60.94
C ALA A 218 2.27 -27.44 -62.39
N ASN A 219 1.15 -26.74 -62.58
CA ASN A 219 0.55 -26.41 -63.89
C ASN A 219 0.78 -24.94 -64.30
N SER A 220 1.73 -24.25 -63.68
CA SER A 220 2.01 -22.82 -63.94
C SER A 220 2.55 -22.53 -65.35
N GLY A 221 3.07 -23.55 -66.04
CA GLY A 221 3.76 -23.39 -67.32
C GLY A 221 5.17 -22.79 -67.20
N VAL A 222 5.69 -22.56 -65.99
CA VAL A 222 7.02 -21.98 -65.76
C VAL A 222 8.14 -23.02 -65.83
N TYR A 223 7.87 -24.26 -65.39
CA TYR A 223 8.85 -25.34 -65.33
C TYR A 223 8.26 -26.71 -65.75
N GLN A 224 9.13 -27.61 -66.18
CA GLN A 224 8.85 -29.01 -66.48
C GLN A 224 10.00 -29.90 -65.98
N PHE A 225 9.67 -30.87 -65.14
CA PHE A 225 10.61 -31.93 -64.74
C PHE A 225 10.58 -33.13 -65.67
N TYR A 226 11.75 -33.73 -65.84
CA TYR A 226 11.98 -34.95 -66.60
C TYR A 226 12.82 -35.96 -65.83
N ASP A 227 12.52 -37.24 -66.03
CA ASP A 227 13.38 -38.35 -65.61
C ASP A 227 14.45 -38.55 -66.69
N ILE A 228 15.72 -38.28 -66.36
CA ILE A 228 16.83 -38.38 -67.30
C ILE A 228 17.60 -39.70 -67.19
N TYR A 229 17.07 -40.71 -66.47
CA TYR A 229 17.70 -42.02 -66.32
C TYR A 229 17.01 -43.19 -67.05
N ARG A 230 16.21 -42.93 -68.09
CA ARG A 230 15.66 -44.00 -68.93
C ARG A 230 16.06 -43.88 -70.42
N PHE A 231 17.11 -44.64 -70.73
CA PHE A 231 17.53 -45.17 -72.05
C PHE A 231 17.86 -44.20 -73.19
N ILE A 232 19.08 -44.41 -73.70
CA ILE A 232 19.61 -43.98 -74.99
C ILE A 232 18.56 -44.22 -76.09
N GLY A 233 18.03 -43.15 -76.68
CA GLY A 233 17.11 -43.21 -77.83
C GLY A 233 15.92 -42.25 -77.79
N ASP A 234 15.57 -41.69 -76.63
CA ASP A 234 14.54 -40.66 -76.49
C ASP A 234 15.19 -39.27 -76.25
N PRO A 235 15.10 -38.31 -77.20
CA PRO A 235 15.75 -37.00 -77.04
C PRO A 235 15.15 -36.14 -75.94
N ILE A 236 13.97 -36.49 -75.41
CA ILE A 236 13.27 -35.78 -74.35
C ILE A 236 12.70 -36.85 -73.42
N GLY A 237 13.26 -37.01 -72.21
CA GLY A 237 12.75 -37.99 -71.24
C GLY A 237 11.24 -37.86 -70.98
N HIS A 238 10.67 -38.77 -70.19
CA HIS A 238 9.25 -38.65 -69.87
C HIS A 238 9.00 -37.51 -68.87
N PRO A 239 8.01 -36.62 -69.13
CA PRO A 239 7.58 -35.62 -68.16
C PRO A 239 7.21 -36.29 -66.83
N ILE A 240 7.74 -35.80 -65.73
CA ILE A 240 7.38 -36.24 -64.38
C ILE A 240 6.12 -35.49 -63.95
N ASP A 241 5.26 -36.17 -63.18
CA ASP A 241 4.14 -35.53 -62.48
C ASP A 241 4.67 -34.56 -61.43
N GLN A 242 4.54 -33.27 -61.73
CA GLN A 242 5.06 -32.18 -60.91
C GLN A 242 4.20 -31.92 -59.67
N SER A 243 2.98 -32.47 -59.60
CA SER A 243 2.08 -32.29 -58.46
C SER A 243 2.59 -32.95 -57.18
N ALA A 244 3.58 -33.86 -57.28
CA ALA A 244 4.21 -34.53 -56.15
C ALA A 244 5.53 -33.87 -55.68
N ILE A 245 6.00 -32.79 -56.35
CA ILE A 245 7.29 -32.16 -56.07
C ILE A 245 7.08 -30.91 -55.20
N ASP A 246 7.76 -30.86 -54.06
CA ASP A 246 7.75 -29.70 -53.16
C ASP A 246 9.15 -29.30 -52.70
N PHE A 247 9.64 -28.19 -53.23
CA PHE A 247 10.89 -27.53 -52.85
C PHE A 247 10.66 -26.21 -52.09
N SER A 248 9.43 -25.95 -51.64
CA SER A 248 9.12 -24.74 -50.87
C SER A 248 9.77 -24.69 -49.49
N GLY A 249 10.38 -25.79 -49.02
CA GLY A 249 11.08 -25.86 -47.74
C GLY A 249 12.32 -24.95 -47.59
N VAL A 250 12.80 -24.34 -48.68
CA VAL A 250 13.87 -23.31 -48.65
C VAL A 250 13.33 -21.88 -48.73
N ALA A 251 12.00 -21.70 -48.79
CA ALA A 251 11.37 -20.38 -48.87
C ALA A 251 11.78 -19.48 -47.68
N GLY A 252 11.95 -18.18 -47.97
CA GLY A 252 12.43 -17.19 -47.00
C GLY A 252 13.95 -17.17 -46.81
N SER A 253 14.69 -18.18 -47.29
CA SER A 253 16.16 -18.22 -47.21
C SER A 253 16.84 -18.16 -48.57
N VAL A 254 16.10 -17.83 -49.62
CA VAL A 254 16.58 -17.63 -50.99
C VAL A 254 16.22 -16.22 -51.43
N VAL A 255 17.18 -15.51 -52.03
CA VAL A 255 17.01 -14.18 -52.61
C VAL A 255 17.45 -14.23 -54.08
N ALA A 256 16.53 -13.92 -54.99
CA ALA A 256 16.86 -13.74 -56.40
C ALA A 256 17.28 -12.29 -56.67
N VAL A 257 18.32 -12.07 -57.46
CA VAL A 257 18.89 -10.73 -57.69
C VAL A 257 18.91 -10.36 -59.17
N VAL A 258 18.19 -9.30 -59.51
CA VAL A 258 18.19 -8.70 -60.86
C VAL A 258 19.13 -7.49 -60.93
N ALA A 259 19.66 -7.20 -62.11
CA ALA A 259 20.67 -6.14 -62.30
C ALA A 259 20.05 -4.84 -62.80
N THR A 260 20.48 -3.72 -62.22
CA THR A 260 20.15 -2.37 -62.72
C THR A 260 21.40 -1.62 -63.16
N ASP A 261 21.20 -0.65 -64.05
CA ASP A 261 22.20 0.36 -64.40
C ASP A 261 22.19 1.56 -63.43
N ARG A 262 23.04 2.55 -63.72
CA ARG A 262 23.22 3.76 -62.91
C ARG A 262 22.00 4.67 -62.87
N ASP A 263 21.08 4.51 -63.82
CA ASP A 263 19.82 5.26 -63.90
C ASP A 263 18.65 4.49 -63.27
N ASN A 264 18.93 3.41 -62.52
CA ASN A 264 17.94 2.48 -61.94
C ASN A 264 17.07 1.77 -62.97
N LYS A 265 17.50 1.69 -64.23
CA LYS A 265 16.79 0.89 -65.23
C LYS A 265 17.26 -0.56 -65.16
N ILE A 266 16.33 -1.48 -65.35
CA ILE A 266 16.66 -2.91 -65.45
C ILE A 266 17.65 -3.12 -66.61
N ALA A 267 18.74 -3.84 -66.35
CA ALA A 267 19.72 -4.15 -67.37
C ALA A 267 19.06 -4.97 -68.50
N SER A 268 19.44 -4.70 -69.74
CA SER A 268 18.79 -5.31 -70.91
C SER A 268 18.91 -6.83 -70.93
N PHE A 269 20.05 -7.36 -70.46
CA PHE A 269 20.31 -8.78 -70.31
C PHE A 269 19.62 -9.43 -69.09
N SER A 270 19.29 -8.67 -68.05
CA SER A 270 18.84 -9.25 -66.77
C SER A 270 17.50 -9.96 -66.94
N ASN A 271 17.42 -11.21 -66.49
CA ASN A 271 16.12 -11.84 -66.28
C ASN A 271 15.25 -10.97 -65.34
N ARG A 272 13.94 -11.13 -65.44
CA ARG A 272 12.96 -10.41 -64.60
C ARG A 272 12.58 -11.25 -63.39
N CYS A 273 12.15 -10.61 -62.31
CA CYS A 273 11.76 -11.30 -61.07
C CYS A 273 10.56 -12.24 -61.25
N GLY A 274 9.61 -11.93 -62.13
CA GLY A 274 8.50 -12.80 -62.50
C GLY A 274 7.78 -13.42 -61.30
N VAL A 275 7.62 -14.74 -61.34
CA VAL A 275 6.99 -15.52 -60.27
C VAL A 275 7.75 -15.53 -58.94
N THR A 276 8.99 -15.05 -58.92
CA THR A 276 9.82 -14.94 -57.71
C THR A 276 9.76 -13.57 -57.07
N ALA A 277 8.90 -12.66 -57.56
CA ALA A 277 8.81 -11.27 -57.09
C ALA A 277 8.86 -11.11 -55.57
N SER A 278 8.20 -12.00 -54.80
CA SER A 278 8.17 -11.94 -53.34
C SER A 278 9.48 -12.30 -52.63
N TRP A 279 10.45 -12.90 -53.30
CA TRP A 279 11.82 -13.13 -52.81
C TRP A 279 12.90 -12.63 -53.79
N CYS A 280 12.57 -11.61 -54.58
CA CYS A 280 13.45 -11.01 -55.57
C CYS A 280 13.73 -9.54 -55.26
N ILE A 281 14.96 -9.08 -55.52
CA ILE A 281 15.40 -7.70 -55.29
C ILE A 281 16.33 -7.24 -56.43
N ALA A 282 16.36 -5.95 -56.71
CA ALA A 282 17.26 -5.34 -57.68
C ALA A 282 18.53 -4.79 -57.00
N ALA A 283 19.67 -4.87 -57.68
CA ALA A 283 20.92 -4.28 -57.23
C ALA A 283 21.79 -3.80 -58.42
N PRO A 284 22.76 -2.88 -58.17
CA PRO A 284 23.68 -2.39 -59.20
C PRO A 284 24.46 -3.52 -59.87
N GLY A 285 24.34 -3.64 -61.19
CA GLY A 285 24.96 -4.74 -61.94
C GLY A 285 25.52 -4.37 -63.31
N VAL A 286 25.65 -3.08 -63.63
CA VAL A 286 26.21 -2.62 -64.92
C VAL A 286 27.39 -1.71 -64.66
N GLY A 287 28.56 -2.08 -65.19
CA GLY A 287 29.80 -1.31 -65.02
C GLY A 287 30.20 -1.17 -63.56
N ILE A 288 30.23 -2.27 -62.83
CA ILE A 288 30.65 -2.33 -61.42
C ILE A 288 32.16 -2.52 -61.35
N LEU A 289 32.85 -1.62 -60.63
CA LEU A 289 34.29 -1.73 -60.39
C LEU A 289 34.55 -2.67 -59.22
N SER A 290 35.38 -3.68 -59.42
CA SER A 290 35.82 -4.58 -58.35
C SER A 290 37.19 -5.17 -58.66
N THR A 291 37.71 -5.97 -57.75
CA THR A 291 39.01 -6.63 -57.82
C THR A 291 39.07 -7.69 -58.92
N THR A 292 40.20 -7.82 -59.59
CA THR A 292 40.51 -8.93 -60.51
C THR A 292 41.90 -9.49 -60.17
N PRO A 293 42.22 -10.73 -60.55
CA PRO A 293 43.50 -11.34 -60.19
C PRO A 293 44.68 -10.46 -60.58
N THR A 294 45.58 -10.23 -59.63
CA THR A 294 46.72 -9.31 -59.78
C THR A 294 47.66 -9.73 -60.90
N ASP A 295 47.73 -11.03 -61.19
CA ASP A 295 48.53 -11.65 -62.25
C ASP A 295 47.93 -11.50 -63.66
N MET A 296 46.69 -10.99 -63.80
CA MET A 296 46.09 -10.61 -65.09
C MET A 296 46.50 -9.21 -65.57
N GLY A 297 47.33 -8.50 -64.81
CA GLY A 297 47.90 -7.20 -65.20
C GLY A 297 46.99 -5.99 -64.96
N GLN A 298 45.74 -6.19 -64.54
CA GLN A 298 44.83 -5.15 -64.05
C GLN A 298 44.20 -5.64 -62.74
N PRO A 299 44.58 -5.11 -61.56
CA PRO A 299 44.05 -5.57 -60.27
C PRO A 299 42.59 -5.15 -60.01
N TYR A 300 42.04 -4.25 -60.83
CA TYR A 300 40.62 -3.88 -60.79
C TYR A 300 40.06 -3.78 -62.20
N ASN A 301 38.79 -4.16 -62.38
CA ASN A 301 38.11 -4.08 -63.67
C ASN A 301 36.61 -3.79 -63.52
N TYR A 302 36.01 -3.23 -64.58
CA TYR A 302 34.58 -3.01 -64.67
C TYR A 302 33.90 -4.23 -65.31
N MET A 303 32.89 -4.80 -64.65
CA MET A 303 32.09 -5.91 -65.17
C MET A 303 30.59 -5.62 -65.08
N SER A 304 29.81 -6.27 -65.93
CA SER A 304 28.35 -6.16 -65.99
C SER A 304 27.72 -7.54 -65.96
N GLY A 305 26.69 -7.71 -65.13
CA GLY A 305 25.94 -8.94 -64.97
C GLY A 305 25.08 -8.94 -63.71
N THR A 306 24.07 -9.80 -63.67
CA THR A 306 23.39 -10.18 -62.42
C THR A 306 24.39 -10.78 -61.40
N SER A 307 25.50 -11.33 -61.88
CA SER A 307 26.65 -11.75 -61.09
C SER A 307 27.35 -10.63 -60.32
N MET A 308 27.26 -9.36 -60.76
CA MET A 308 27.79 -8.19 -60.06
C MET A 308 26.72 -7.51 -59.18
N ALA A 309 25.43 -7.72 -59.48
CA ALA A 309 24.33 -7.30 -58.61
C ALA A 309 24.21 -8.17 -57.34
N THR A 310 24.34 -9.48 -57.50
CA THR A 310 24.26 -10.48 -56.42
C THR A 310 25.20 -10.20 -55.23
N PRO A 311 26.51 -9.91 -55.42
CA PRO A 311 27.43 -9.63 -54.33
C PRO A 311 27.09 -8.36 -53.54
N HIS A 312 26.41 -7.37 -54.14
CA HIS A 312 25.91 -6.22 -53.37
C HIS A 312 24.89 -6.64 -52.32
N VAL A 313 23.97 -7.54 -52.70
CA VAL A 313 22.94 -8.09 -51.80
C VAL A 313 23.57 -9.01 -50.75
N SER A 314 24.53 -9.85 -51.15
CA SER A 314 25.28 -10.72 -50.23
C SER A 314 26.04 -9.91 -49.16
N GLY A 315 26.71 -8.83 -49.56
CA GLY A 315 27.38 -7.93 -48.63
C GLY A 315 26.40 -7.19 -47.72
N ALA A 316 25.29 -6.68 -48.25
CA ALA A 316 24.28 -6.03 -47.43
C ALA A 316 23.66 -6.98 -46.39
N ALA A 317 23.40 -8.23 -46.76
CA ALA A 317 22.96 -9.26 -45.82
C ALA A 317 23.99 -9.47 -44.70
N ALA A 318 25.29 -9.52 -45.02
CA ALA A 318 26.35 -9.64 -44.01
C ALA A 318 26.40 -8.44 -43.05
N VAL A 319 26.25 -7.22 -43.56
CA VAL A 319 26.16 -6.00 -42.74
C VAL A 319 24.95 -6.05 -41.79
N LEU A 320 23.77 -6.45 -42.30
CA LEU A 320 22.56 -6.59 -41.49
C LEU A 320 22.69 -7.70 -40.45
N MET A 321 23.38 -8.79 -40.78
CA MET A 321 23.67 -9.90 -39.87
C MET A 321 24.62 -9.53 -38.74
N GLN A 322 25.43 -8.48 -38.90
CA GLN A 322 26.20 -7.85 -37.82
C GLN A 322 25.32 -6.88 -37.00
N ALA A 323 24.50 -6.07 -37.66
CA ALA A 323 23.63 -5.09 -37.01
C ALA A 323 22.53 -5.74 -36.16
N PHE A 324 22.00 -6.87 -36.64
CA PHE A 324 20.91 -7.61 -36.05
C PHE A 324 21.27 -9.10 -35.95
N PRO A 325 22.26 -9.46 -35.10
CA PRO A 325 22.74 -10.85 -35.02
C PRO A 325 21.64 -11.81 -34.54
N PHE A 326 20.62 -11.27 -33.86
CA PHE A 326 19.50 -11.99 -33.30
C PHE A 326 18.33 -12.23 -34.29
N LEU A 327 18.35 -11.64 -35.48
CA LEU A 327 17.32 -11.91 -36.50
C LEU A 327 17.59 -13.22 -37.23
N THR A 328 16.52 -13.92 -37.58
CA THR A 328 16.60 -15.12 -38.42
C THR A 328 16.91 -14.75 -39.87
N VAL A 329 17.37 -15.72 -40.66
CA VAL A 329 17.64 -15.51 -42.09
C VAL A 329 16.42 -14.96 -42.86
N PRO A 330 15.19 -15.51 -42.70
CA PRO A 330 14.01 -14.92 -43.33
C PRO A 330 13.74 -13.47 -42.93
N GLN A 331 14.02 -13.11 -41.67
CA GLN A 331 13.88 -11.74 -41.20
C GLN A 331 14.92 -10.81 -41.83
N ILE A 332 16.18 -11.24 -41.98
CA ILE A 332 17.21 -10.46 -42.68
C ILE A 332 16.83 -10.23 -44.14
N ALA A 333 16.40 -11.27 -44.86
CA ALA A 333 15.95 -11.17 -46.25
C ALA A 333 14.76 -10.20 -46.37
N GLN A 334 13.76 -10.36 -45.51
CA GLN A 334 12.59 -9.51 -45.50
C GLN A 334 12.90 -8.06 -45.08
N THR A 335 13.88 -7.82 -44.21
CA THR A 335 14.37 -6.46 -43.93
C THR A 335 14.93 -5.82 -45.20
N MET A 336 15.75 -6.53 -46.00
CA MET A 336 16.25 -6.00 -47.29
C MET A 336 15.10 -5.71 -48.26
N PHE A 337 14.15 -6.63 -48.38
CA PHE A 337 12.99 -6.49 -49.26
C PHE A 337 12.10 -5.30 -48.89
N THR A 338 11.67 -5.21 -47.64
CA THR A 338 10.70 -4.20 -47.20
C THR A 338 11.30 -2.80 -47.03
N THR A 339 12.61 -2.67 -47.17
CA THR A 339 13.32 -1.39 -47.15
C THR A 339 13.87 -0.98 -48.51
N ALA A 340 13.75 -1.84 -49.53
CA ALA A 340 14.16 -1.53 -50.88
C ALA A 340 13.51 -0.23 -51.39
N THR A 341 14.25 0.52 -52.19
CA THR A 341 13.73 1.66 -52.94
C THR A 341 12.86 1.11 -54.06
N HIS A 342 11.55 1.34 -54.00
CA HIS A 342 10.61 0.86 -55.00
C HIS A 342 11.00 1.32 -56.41
N LEU A 343 10.93 0.39 -57.37
CA LEU A 343 11.18 0.62 -58.80
C LEU A 343 10.09 -0.05 -59.62
N GLY A 344 9.70 0.55 -60.75
CA GLY A 344 8.66 0.02 -61.64
C GLY A 344 7.26 0.55 -61.30
N ASP A 345 6.25 -0.13 -61.84
CA ASP A 345 4.85 0.22 -61.62
C ASP A 345 4.26 -0.52 -60.39
N GLY A 346 3.18 0.04 -59.83
CA GLY A 346 2.42 -0.56 -58.74
C GLY A 346 2.63 0.12 -57.38
N PRO A 347 2.08 -0.46 -56.29
CA PRO A 347 2.24 0.07 -54.94
C PRO A 347 3.67 -0.09 -54.42
N ALA A 348 4.18 0.92 -53.71
CA ALA A 348 5.56 0.94 -53.20
C ALA A 348 5.88 -0.14 -52.15
N ASP A 349 4.86 -0.73 -51.52
CA ASP A 349 4.94 -1.74 -50.45
C ASP A 349 4.67 -3.17 -50.95
N THR A 350 4.62 -3.36 -52.27
CA THR A 350 4.35 -4.66 -52.89
C THR A 350 5.40 -4.92 -53.98
N PRO A 351 5.96 -6.14 -54.07
CA PRO A 351 6.91 -6.45 -55.12
C PRO A 351 6.23 -6.57 -56.50
N ASN A 352 6.94 -6.19 -57.56
CA ASN A 352 6.51 -6.38 -58.95
C ASN A 352 7.35 -7.42 -59.70
N ASP A 353 6.90 -7.80 -60.88
CA ASP A 353 7.50 -8.85 -61.70
C ASP A 353 8.81 -8.44 -62.40
N ILE A 354 9.17 -7.15 -62.42
CA ILE A 354 10.41 -6.69 -63.05
C ILE A 354 11.55 -6.60 -62.03
N TYR A 355 11.33 -5.83 -60.96
CA TYR A 355 12.34 -5.48 -59.96
C TYR A 355 12.15 -6.19 -58.63
N GLY A 356 11.10 -7.00 -58.47
CA GLY A 356 10.74 -7.59 -57.20
C GLY A 356 10.39 -6.49 -56.22
N TRP A 357 11.03 -6.48 -55.06
CA TRP A 357 10.85 -5.44 -54.05
C TRP A 357 11.45 -4.07 -54.42
N GLY A 358 12.23 -3.98 -55.50
CA GLY A 358 12.91 -2.76 -55.92
C GLY A 358 14.41 -2.81 -55.63
N LEU A 359 15.07 -1.65 -55.68
CA LEU A 359 16.51 -1.53 -55.49
C LEU A 359 16.91 -1.65 -54.02
N LEU A 360 17.89 -2.50 -53.71
CA LEU A 360 18.49 -2.62 -52.39
C LEU A 360 18.82 -1.25 -51.79
N ASN A 361 18.41 -1.03 -50.54
CA ASN A 361 18.70 0.20 -49.78
C ASN A 361 19.24 -0.17 -48.39
N LEU A 362 20.55 -0.40 -48.30
CA LEU A 362 21.23 -0.83 -47.08
C LEU A 362 21.09 0.21 -45.96
N GLY A 363 21.16 1.50 -46.29
CA GLY A 363 21.05 2.58 -45.32
C GLY A 363 19.67 2.67 -44.67
N LYS A 364 18.61 2.31 -45.39
CA LYS A 364 17.28 2.14 -44.79
C LYS A 364 17.18 0.80 -44.04
N ALA A 365 17.76 -0.28 -44.57
CA ALA A 365 17.72 -1.62 -43.96
C ALA A 365 18.36 -1.68 -42.56
N ILE A 366 19.43 -0.92 -42.31
CA ILE A 366 20.10 -0.87 -40.98
C ILE A 366 19.25 -0.22 -39.88
N ASP A 367 18.13 0.42 -40.25
CA ASP A 367 17.13 0.96 -39.33
C ASP A 367 15.99 -0.04 -39.06
N GLY A 368 16.14 -1.31 -39.49
CA GLY A 368 15.16 -2.38 -39.26
C GLY A 368 14.22 -2.61 -40.45
N PRO A 369 13.21 -3.48 -40.32
CA PRO A 369 12.27 -3.76 -41.41
C PRO A 369 11.42 -2.53 -41.75
N GLY A 370 10.92 -2.43 -42.99
CA GLY A 370 9.93 -1.43 -43.39
C GLY A 370 8.48 -1.93 -43.34
N GLN A 371 8.30 -3.25 -43.23
CA GLN A 371 6.98 -3.88 -43.21
C GLN A 371 7.04 -5.26 -42.53
N PHE A 372 5.99 -5.61 -41.79
CA PHE A 372 5.71 -6.98 -41.37
C PHE A 372 4.67 -7.61 -42.31
N THR A 373 5.12 -8.41 -43.28
CA THR A 373 4.19 -9.14 -44.19
C THR A 373 3.51 -10.34 -43.51
N SER A 374 4.02 -10.74 -42.34
CA SER A 374 3.49 -11.76 -41.45
C SER A 374 3.90 -11.42 -40.01
N THR A 375 3.35 -12.10 -39.02
CA THR A 375 3.72 -11.84 -37.62
C THR A 375 5.15 -12.30 -37.33
N TRP A 376 5.99 -11.38 -36.87
CA TRP A 376 7.40 -11.60 -36.58
C TRP A 376 7.61 -11.97 -35.12
N THR A 377 8.27 -13.10 -34.88
CA THR A 377 8.88 -13.37 -33.56
C THR A 377 10.32 -12.88 -33.55
N VAL A 378 10.61 -11.83 -32.79
CA VAL A 378 11.96 -11.26 -32.65
C VAL A 378 12.56 -11.72 -31.33
N ASN A 379 13.52 -12.64 -31.40
CA ASN A 379 14.22 -13.18 -30.23
C ASN A 379 15.55 -12.45 -30.01
N THR A 380 15.55 -11.43 -29.16
CA THR A 380 16.77 -10.68 -28.79
C THR A 380 17.80 -11.44 -27.94
N THR A 381 17.74 -12.78 -27.92
CA THR A 381 18.79 -13.63 -27.38
C THR A 381 19.56 -14.26 -28.52
N TYR A 382 20.86 -14.01 -28.59
CA TYR A 382 21.75 -14.63 -29.58
C TYR A 382 22.94 -15.28 -28.87
N LYS A 383 23.23 -16.55 -29.19
CA LYS A 383 24.29 -17.35 -28.53
C LYS A 383 24.24 -17.30 -26.99
N GLY A 384 23.02 -17.32 -26.42
CA GLY A 384 22.78 -17.29 -24.98
C GLY A 384 22.94 -15.92 -24.29
N GLN A 385 23.21 -14.85 -25.05
CA GLN A 385 23.40 -13.50 -24.52
C GLN A 385 22.27 -12.56 -24.94
N ALA A 386 22.02 -11.53 -24.13
CA ALA A 386 21.09 -10.46 -24.46
C ALA A 386 21.70 -9.50 -25.49
N TYR A 387 20.94 -9.16 -26.53
CA TYR A 387 21.32 -8.16 -27.53
C TYR A 387 20.26 -7.08 -27.61
N ASP A 388 20.69 -5.83 -27.53
CA ASP A 388 19.80 -4.68 -27.74
C ASP A 388 19.72 -4.34 -29.22
N GLY A 389 18.51 -4.05 -29.69
CA GLY A 389 18.21 -3.69 -31.07
C GLY A 389 17.34 -2.45 -31.15
N ARG A 390 17.41 -1.75 -32.29
CA ARG A 390 16.58 -0.58 -32.57
C ARG A 390 16.04 -0.64 -33.99
N PHE A 391 14.72 -0.58 -34.12
CA PHE A 391 14.03 -0.40 -35.39
C PHE A 391 13.49 1.03 -35.46
N ALA A 392 14.06 1.83 -36.36
CA ALA A 392 13.77 3.24 -36.54
C ALA A 392 12.92 3.56 -37.78
N ASN A 393 12.78 2.60 -38.70
CA ASN A 393 11.85 2.72 -39.82
C ASN A 393 10.38 2.76 -39.36
N ASP A 394 9.55 3.41 -40.16
CA ASP A 394 8.09 3.25 -40.09
C ASP A 394 7.72 1.86 -40.62
N ILE A 395 7.14 1.02 -39.77
CA ILE A 395 6.83 -0.38 -40.09
C ILE A 395 5.34 -0.52 -40.40
N SER A 396 5.01 -0.93 -41.62
CA SER A 396 3.63 -1.21 -42.08
C SER A 396 3.32 -2.71 -42.16
N GLY A 397 2.18 -3.08 -42.75
CA GLY A 397 1.87 -4.47 -43.12
C GLY A 397 0.80 -5.16 -42.29
N SER A 398 0.37 -6.35 -42.72
CA SER A 398 -0.68 -7.12 -42.06
C SER A 398 -0.20 -7.89 -40.81
N GLY A 399 1.11 -8.10 -40.67
CA GLY A 399 1.73 -8.82 -39.58
C GLY A 399 1.78 -8.05 -38.26
N GLY A 400 2.10 -8.75 -37.17
CA GLY A 400 2.38 -8.18 -35.85
C GLY A 400 3.81 -8.42 -35.36
N LEU A 401 4.09 -7.97 -34.14
CA LEU A 401 5.36 -8.19 -33.46
C LEU A 401 5.17 -9.06 -32.21
N ILE A 402 5.95 -10.13 -32.09
CA ILE A 402 6.13 -10.94 -30.89
C ILE A 402 7.58 -10.75 -30.43
N LYS A 403 7.78 -10.01 -29.35
CA LYS A 403 9.09 -9.76 -28.75
C LYS A 403 9.39 -10.80 -27.68
N ILE A 404 10.47 -11.57 -27.89
CA ILE A 404 11.01 -12.53 -26.92
C ILE A 404 12.51 -12.29 -26.70
N GLY A 405 13.13 -13.13 -25.87
CA GLY A 405 14.55 -13.04 -25.54
C GLY A 405 14.88 -11.97 -24.50
N LEU A 406 16.13 -11.94 -24.06
CA LEU A 406 16.55 -11.22 -22.86
C LEU A 406 16.81 -9.72 -23.08
N GLY A 407 17.15 -9.32 -24.30
CA GLY A 407 17.53 -7.94 -24.63
C GLY A 407 16.37 -6.96 -24.81
N THR A 408 16.71 -5.72 -25.09
CA THR A 408 15.79 -4.62 -25.38
C THR A 408 15.62 -4.43 -26.88
N LEU A 409 14.38 -4.35 -27.37
CA LEU A 409 14.09 -3.87 -28.72
C LEU A 409 13.42 -2.49 -28.62
N GLU A 410 14.01 -1.46 -29.21
CA GLU A 410 13.39 -0.14 -29.35
C GLU A 410 12.64 -0.05 -30.69
N LEU A 411 11.37 0.39 -30.65
CA LEU A 411 10.63 0.82 -31.83
C LEU A 411 10.52 2.35 -31.81
N ALA A 412 11.19 3.02 -32.75
CA ALA A 412 11.23 4.47 -32.82
C ALA A 412 10.33 5.07 -33.93
N GLY A 413 10.04 4.29 -34.97
CA GLY A 413 9.20 4.69 -36.11
C GLY A 413 7.72 4.87 -35.77
N THR A 414 6.99 5.50 -36.70
CA THR A 414 5.52 5.60 -36.70
C THR A 414 4.95 4.36 -37.39
N ASN A 415 4.56 3.38 -36.59
CA ASN A 415 4.23 2.05 -37.08
C ASN A 415 2.74 1.90 -37.35
N THR A 416 2.40 1.24 -38.46
CA THR A 416 1.03 1.01 -38.93
C THR A 416 0.73 -0.46 -39.17
N TYR A 417 1.62 -1.37 -38.75
CA TYR A 417 1.38 -2.80 -38.85
C TYR A 417 0.12 -3.23 -38.06
N ALA A 418 -0.68 -4.13 -38.63
CA ALA A 418 -2.03 -4.43 -38.17
C ALA A 418 -2.14 -5.62 -37.21
N GLY A 419 -1.13 -6.48 -37.11
CA GLY A 419 -1.19 -7.74 -36.34
C GLY A 419 -1.01 -7.59 -34.83
N GLY A 420 -0.87 -6.37 -34.31
CA GLY A 420 -0.67 -6.09 -32.88
C GLY A 420 0.74 -6.39 -32.36
N THR A 421 0.92 -6.19 -31.05
CA THR A 421 2.23 -6.30 -30.39
C THR A 421 2.12 -7.17 -29.13
N SER A 422 3.02 -8.13 -28.98
CA SER A 422 3.13 -9.01 -27.82
C SER A 422 4.55 -9.02 -27.28
N VAL A 423 4.72 -8.95 -25.96
CA VAL A 423 6.03 -8.93 -25.28
C VAL A 423 6.08 -10.04 -24.23
N TYR A 424 6.79 -11.12 -24.53
CA TYR A 424 6.95 -12.29 -23.65
C TYR A 424 8.31 -12.34 -22.97
N GLY A 425 9.29 -11.53 -23.38
CA GLY A 425 10.62 -11.50 -22.76
C GLY A 425 11.41 -10.22 -23.01
N GLY A 426 12.30 -9.90 -22.07
CA GLY A 426 13.15 -8.72 -22.13
C GLY A 426 12.33 -7.43 -22.09
N SER A 427 12.79 -6.39 -22.79
CA SER A 427 12.09 -5.10 -22.88
C SER A 427 11.72 -4.73 -24.32
N LEU A 428 10.54 -4.16 -24.50
CA LEU A 428 10.16 -3.41 -25.70
C LEU A 428 10.14 -1.91 -25.33
N ALA A 429 11.03 -1.12 -25.91
CA ALA A 429 11.16 0.31 -25.61
C ALA A 429 10.42 1.16 -26.65
N VAL A 430 9.63 2.13 -26.17
CA VAL A 430 8.82 3.05 -27.00
C VAL A 430 8.77 4.44 -26.37
N SER A 431 8.53 5.47 -27.18
CA SER A 431 8.34 6.86 -26.73
C SER A 431 6.93 7.40 -27.00
N ARG A 432 6.13 6.77 -27.86
CA ARG A 432 4.77 7.18 -28.23
C ARG A 432 3.90 5.99 -28.62
N ASP A 433 2.59 6.11 -28.49
CA ASP A 433 1.66 5.01 -28.83
C ASP A 433 1.80 4.51 -30.27
N ALA A 434 2.08 5.41 -31.21
CA ALA A 434 2.28 5.07 -32.61
C ALA A 434 3.50 4.18 -32.86
N ASN A 435 4.39 3.98 -31.88
CA ASN A 435 5.46 2.98 -32.01
C ASN A 435 4.94 1.53 -31.91
N LEU A 436 3.72 1.30 -31.40
CA LEU A 436 3.20 -0.05 -31.09
C LEU A 436 2.36 -0.68 -32.23
N GLY A 437 2.33 -0.05 -33.41
CA GLY A 437 1.56 -0.49 -34.57
C GLY A 437 0.27 0.29 -34.79
N ALA A 438 -0.61 -0.19 -35.67
CA ALA A 438 -1.86 0.48 -36.02
C ALA A 438 -2.71 0.80 -34.79
N SER A 439 -3.35 1.98 -34.76
CA SER A 439 -4.25 2.36 -33.67
C SER A 439 -5.39 1.34 -33.53
N GLY A 440 -5.73 0.97 -32.30
CA GLY A 440 -6.82 0.02 -32.01
C GLY A 440 -6.38 -1.44 -31.91
N THR A 441 -5.13 -1.78 -32.25
CA THR A 441 -4.60 -3.12 -31.95
C THR A 441 -4.21 -3.23 -30.48
N GLY A 442 -4.51 -4.36 -29.85
CA GLY A 442 -4.15 -4.64 -28.46
C GLY A 442 -2.65 -4.85 -28.24
N LEU A 443 -2.23 -4.76 -26.98
CA LEU A 443 -0.89 -5.08 -26.50
C LEU A 443 -0.96 -6.29 -25.56
N VAL A 444 -0.09 -7.28 -25.74
CA VAL A 444 0.03 -8.42 -24.81
C VAL A 444 1.34 -8.31 -24.03
N LEU A 445 1.29 -8.47 -22.71
CA LEU A 445 2.47 -8.61 -21.85
C LEU A 445 2.40 -9.98 -21.16
N GLY A 446 3.31 -10.90 -21.51
CA GLY A 446 3.32 -12.28 -21.01
C GLY A 446 4.69 -12.72 -20.50
N GLY A 447 5.32 -11.90 -19.65
CA GLY A 447 6.67 -12.09 -19.12
C GLY A 447 7.61 -10.92 -19.40
N GLY A 448 7.26 -10.07 -20.37
CA GLY A 448 8.08 -8.95 -20.82
C GLY A 448 7.79 -7.61 -20.15
N THR A 449 8.66 -6.64 -20.43
CA THR A 449 8.53 -5.25 -19.97
C THR A 449 8.21 -4.33 -21.14
N LEU A 450 7.17 -3.50 -21.02
CA LEU A 450 7.01 -2.31 -21.83
C LEU A 450 7.78 -1.16 -21.17
N ARG A 451 8.81 -0.66 -21.84
CA ARG A 451 9.71 0.40 -21.37
C ARG A 451 9.35 1.72 -22.05
N ILE A 452 8.93 2.70 -21.27
CA ILE A 452 8.53 4.02 -21.76
C ILE A 452 9.69 5.00 -21.58
N LEU A 453 10.14 5.57 -22.70
CA LEU A 453 11.31 6.44 -22.76
C LEU A 453 10.99 7.94 -22.62
N ALA A 454 9.75 8.35 -22.93
CA ALA A 454 9.37 9.76 -22.97
C ALA A 454 8.27 10.10 -21.95
N ASP A 455 8.32 11.33 -21.45
CA ASP A 455 7.24 11.92 -20.66
C ASP A 455 5.99 12.19 -21.52
N GLY A 456 4.81 12.14 -20.91
CA GLY A 456 3.53 12.37 -21.57
C GLY A 456 3.06 11.23 -22.46
N PHE A 457 3.69 10.05 -22.39
CA PHE A 457 3.20 8.86 -23.10
C PHE A 457 1.74 8.59 -22.73
N SER A 458 0.89 8.36 -23.72
CA SER A 458 -0.52 8.02 -23.50
C SER A 458 -0.96 6.98 -24.53
N THR A 459 -1.59 5.90 -24.06
CA THR A 459 -2.12 4.85 -24.93
C THR A 459 -3.57 4.49 -24.57
N PRO A 460 -4.49 4.48 -25.55
CA PRO A 460 -5.84 3.97 -25.37
C PRO A 460 -5.94 2.44 -25.57
N ARG A 461 -4.82 1.76 -25.87
CA ARG A 461 -4.83 0.34 -26.24
C ARG A 461 -5.22 -0.53 -25.05
N PRO A 462 -6.09 -1.54 -25.25
CA PRO A 462 -6.27 -2.57 -24.25
C PRO A 462 -4.96 -3.36 -24.07
N ILE A 463 -4.63 -3.70 -22.83
CA ILE A 463 -3.46 -4.51 -22.48
C ILE A 463 -3.94 -5.83 -21.89
N THR A 464 -3.49 -6.94 -22.46
CA THR A 464 -3.71 -8.28 -21.92
C THR A 464 -2.46 -8.72 -21.16
N LEU A 465 -2.62 -9.09 -19.88
CA LEU A 465 -1.56 -9.70 -19.07
C LEU A 465 -1.66 -11.22 -19.17
N ASP A 466 -0.84 -11.84 -20.01
CA ASP A 466 -0.80 -13.30 -20.19
C ASP A 466 0.31 -13.90 -19.30
N GLY A 467 0.13 -13.74 -17.99
CA GLY A 467 1.18 -13.95 -16.98
C GLY A 467 1.75 -12.62 -16.45
N ALA A 468 2.96 -12.65 -15.90
CA ALA A 468 3.57 -11.45 -15.30
C ALA A 468 3.97 -10.43 -16.37
N GLY A 469 3.45 -9.21 -16.33
CA GLY A 469 3.83 -8.11 -17.21
C GLY A 469 4.40 -6.93 -16.43
N ALA A 470 5.34 -6.20 -17.04
CA ALA A 470 5.94 -5.03 -16.41
C ALA A 470 5.76 -3.75 -17.25
N LEU A 471 5.54 -2.64 -16.55
CA LEU A 471 5.59 -1.28 -17.07
C LEU A 471 6.79 -0.58 -16.44
N ARG A 472 7.79 -0.22 -17.24
CA ARG A 472 8.95 0.54 -16.79
C ARG A 472 8.86 1.96 -17.33
N ILE A 473 8.66 2.94 -16.45
CA ILE A 473 8.57 4.35 -16.82
C ILE A 473 9.87 5.02 -16.38
N GLU A 474 10.73 5.41 -17.31
CA GLU A 474 12.05 5.96 -16.97
C GLU A 474 11.95 7.28 -16.22
N GLY A 475 11.02 8.15 -16.62
CA GLY A 475 10.72 9.43 -15.99
C GLY A 475 9.38 9.98 -16.45
N GLY A 476 8.94 11.09 -15.83
CA GLY A 476 7.67 11.73 -16.20
C GLY A 476 6.45 10.88 -15.88
N THR A 477 5.39 11.04 -16.68
CA THR A 477 4.10 10.35 -16.53
C THR A 477 3.71 9.61 -17.81
N ALA A 478 3.24 8.37 -17.65
CA ALA A 478 2.65 7.56 -18.71
C ALA A 478 1.20 7.19 -18.36
N THR A 479 0.26 7.48 -19.26
CA THR A 479 -1.17 7.20 -19.08
C THR A 479 -1.60 5.99 -19.89
N PHE A 480 -2.23 5.04 -19.22
CA PHE A 480 -2.81 3.83 -19.80
C PHE A 480 -4.33 3.95 -19.70
N ALA A 481 -4.94 4.38 -20.80
CA ALA A 481 -6.37 4.68 -20.88
C ALA A 481 -7.22 3.51 -21.35
N GLY A 482 -6.61 2.49 -21.96
CA GLY A 482 -7.27 1.22 -22.25
C GLY A 482 -7.35 0.32 -21.01
N THR A 483 -8.25 -0.67 -21.05
CA THR A 483 -8.41 -1.65 -19.98
C THR A 483 -7.22 -2.61 -19.93
N ILE A 484 -6.75 -2.91 -18.72
CA ILE A 484 -5.83 -4.03 -18.47
C ILE A 484 -6.64 -5.24 -17.98
N THR A 485 -6.50 -6.39 -18.64
CA THR A 485 -7.24 -7.62 -18.36
C THR A 485 -6.33 -8.84 -18.31
N ASP A 486 -6.77 -9.92 -17.67
CA ASP A 486 -6.06 -11.20 -17.71
C ASP A 486 -6.09 -11.82 -19.12
N GLY A 487 -5.02 -12.55 -19.47
CA GLY A 487 -4.91 -13.36 -20.68
C GLY A 487 -5.42 -14.78 -20.45
N ALA A 488 -4.78 -15.77 -21.11
CA ALA A 488 -5.09 -17.17 -20.86
C ALA A 488 -4.67 -17.59 -19.44
N GLN A 489 -3.65 -16.93 -18.90
CA GLN A 489 -3.23 -17.04 -17.51
C GLN A 489 -3.51 -15.74 -16.76
N ALA A 490 -3.90 -15.83 -15.49
CA ALA A 490 -4.03 -14.67 -14.63
C ALA A 490 -2.68 -13.94 -14.50
N GLY A 491 -2.68 -12.65 -14.80
CA GLY A 491 -1.47 -11.86 -14.93
C GLY A 491 -1.24 -10.91 -13.76
N SER A 492 0.03 -10.73 -13.38
CA SER A 492 0.45 -9.73 -12.39
C SER A 492 1.05 -8.52 -13.09
N LEU A 493 0.78 -7.31 -12.58
CA LEU A 493 1.35 -6.07 -13.12
C LEU A 493 2.49 -5.58 -12.22
N VAL A 494 3.68 -5.36 -12.79
CA VAL A 494 4.82 -4.78 -12.07
C VAL A 494 5.14 -3.39 -12.63
N LYS A 495 4.98 -2.35 -11.80
CA LYS A 495 5.41 -0.99 -12.11
C LYS A 495 6.83 -0.75 -11.59
N THR A 496 7.75 -0.40 -12.49
CA THR A 496 9.16 -0.07 -12.20
C THR A 496 9.58 1.26 -12.84
N GLY A 497 10.78 1.74 -12.52
CA GLY A 497 11.34 3.00 -13.00
C GLY A 497 10.79 4.22 -12.24
N ALA A 498 11.53 5.31 -12.27
CA ALA A 498 11.28 6.49 -11.42
C ALA A 498 10.00 7.27 -11.78
N GLY A 499 9.49 7.11 -13.01
CA GLY A 499 8.28 7.81 -13.48
C GLY A 499 6.97 7.26 -12.91
N ALA A 500 5.86 7.93 -13.25
CA ALA A 500 4.51 7.57 -12.83
C ALA A 500 3.74 6.84 -13.94
N ALA A 501 3.04 5.75 -13.60
CA ALA A 501 2.00 5.16 -14.45
C ALA A 501 0.62 5.57 -13.95
N ILE A 502 -0.26 6.01 -14.83
CA ILE A 502 -1.65 6.39 -14.52
C ILE A 502 -2.58 5.42 -15.23
N LEU A 503 -3.43 4.73 -14.47
CA LEU A 503 -4.48 3.86 -15.01
C LEU A 503 -5.83 4.57 -14.90
N SER A 504 -6.48 4.83 -16.03
CA SER A 504 -7.75 5.57 -16.06
C SER A 504 -8.97 4.72 -16.41
N ALA A 505 -8.77 3.48 -16.85
CA ALA A 505 -9.82 2.53 -17.17
C ALA A 505 -10.22 1.65 -15.97
N ALA A 506 -11.30 0.89 -16.13
CA ALA A 506 -11.67 -0.16 -15.20
C ALA A 506 -10.88 -1.45 -15.50
N ASN A 507 -9.77 -1.65 -14.78
CA ASN A 507 -8.90 -2.81 -14.97
C ASN A 507 -9.40 -4.01 -14.18
N SER A 508 -9.52 -5.16 -14.83
CA SER A 508 -10.16 -6.37 -14.29
C SER A 508 -9.20 -7.54 -14.03
N PHE A 509 -7.91 -7.38 -14.32
CA PHE A 509 -6.91 -8.41 -14.03
C PHE A 509 -6.81 -8.71 -12.53
N THR A 510 -6.57 -9.97 -12.21
CA THR A 510 -6.71 -10.50 -10.84
C THR A 510 -5.38 -10.73 -10.13
N GLY A 511 -4.30 -10.95 -10.86
CA GLY A 511 -2.96 -11.11 -10.29
C GLY A 511 -2.44 -9.82 -9.66
N ARG A 512 -1.55 -9.95 -8.67
CA ARG A 512 -1.08 -8.83 -7.83
C ARG A 512 -0.48 -7.69 -8.66
N THR A 513 -0.84 -6.46 -8.31
CA THR A 513 -0.15 -5.25 -8.76
C THR A 513 0.99 -4.91 -7.80
N ILE A 514 2.21 -4.80 -8.30
CA ILE A 514 3.41 -4.47 -7.54
C ILE A 514 3.92 -3.10 -8.00
N VAL A 515 3.94 -2.12 -7.11
CA VAL A 515 4.60 -0.83 -7.33
C VAL A 515 5.99 -0.94 -6.72
N ALA A 516 6.96 -1.35 -7.53
CA ALA A 516 8.33 -1.58 -7.07
C ALA A 516 9.13 -0.28 -6.97
N ASP A 517 8.89 0.67 -7.88
CA ASP A 517 9.56 1.97 -7.92
C ASP A 517 8.67 3.03 -8.63
N GLY A 518 8.95 4.30 -8.35
CA GLY A 518 8.19 5.44 -8.84
C GLY A 518 6.75 5.45 -8.30
N ALA A 519 5.79 5.83 -9.15
CA ALA A 519 4.40 5.96 -8.76
C ALA A 519 3.44 5.15 -9.65
N LEU A 520 2.38 4.63 -9.04
CA LEU A 520 1.17 4.17 -9.72
C LEU A 520 -0.01 5.01 -9.25
N GLY A 521 -0.80 5.54 -10.18
CA GLY A 521 -2.00 6.33 -9.91
C GLY A 521 -3.24 5.72 -10.55
N LEU A 522 -4.35 5.71 -9.83
CA LEU A 522 -5.69 5.53 -10.40
C LEU A 522 -6.37 6.90 -10.50
N THR A 523 -6.95 7.21 -11.66
CA THR A 523 -7.85 8.37 -11.79
C THR A 523 -9.19 8.10 -11.09
N SER A 524 -10.10 9.08 -11.07
CA SER A 524 -11.45 8.89 -10.51
C SER A 524 -12.28 7.81 -11.22
N THR A 525 -12.01 7.56 -12.50
CA THR A 525 -12.63 6.48 -13.29
C THR A 525 -11.81 5.19 -13.24
N GLY A 526 -10.55 5.28 -12.81
CA GLY A 526 -9.64 4.15 -12.69
C GLY A 526 -10.16 3.12 -11.69
N ARG A 527 -10.18 1.85 -12.10
CA ARG A 527 -10.46 0.74 -11.18
C ARG A 527 -9.37 -0.31 -11.24
N LEU A 528 -9.17 -1.00 -10.12
CA LEU A 528 -8.20 -2.06 -10.00
C LEU A 528 -8.80 -3.24 -9.23
N ALA A 529 -8.98 -4.37 -9.91
CA ALA A 529 -9.49 -5.59 -9.30
C ALA A 529 -8.44 -6.26 -8.40
N SER A 530 -7.18 -6.25 -8.83
CA SER A 530 -6.04 -6.90 -8.18
C SER A 530 -5.69 -6.35 -6.78
N PRO A 531 -5.15 -7.17 -5.87
CA PRO A 531 -4.42 -6.70 -4.70
C PRO A 531 -3.21 -5.85 -5.09
N VAL A 532 -2.87 -4.84 -4.27
CA VAL A 532 -1.75 -3.91 -4.50
C VAL A 532 -0.69 -4.10 -3.43
N PHE A 533 0.59 -4.14 -3.84
CA PHE A 533 1.74 -4.03 -2.95
C PHE A 533 2.58 -2.82 -3.33
N VAL A 534 2.80 -1.92 -2.38
CA VAL A 534 3.61 -0.70 -2.54
C VAL A 534 4.96 -0.93 -1.87
N GLY A 535 6.02 -0.99 -2.67
CA GLY A 535 7.39 -1.14 -2.20
C GLY A 535 7.91 0.08 -1.43
N GLN A 536 9.06 -0.08 -0.76
CA GLN A 536 9.73 1.04 -0.09
C GLN A 536 10.14 2.10 -1.12
N GLY A 537 9.93 3.38 -0.80
CA GLY A 537 10.20 4.50 -1.73
C GLY A 537 9.16 4.68 -2.84
N ALA A 538 8.32 3.67 -3.11
CA ALA A 538 7.27 3.74 -4.11
C ALA A 538 6.01 4.44 -3.58
N ARG A 539 5.15 4.89 -4.52
CA ARG A 539 3.89 5.56 -4.21
C ARG A 539 2.70 4.96 -4.96
N PHE A 540 1.62 4.66 -4.24
CA PHE A 540 0.32 4.36 -4.83
C PHE A 540 -0.68 5.50 -4.51
N THR A 541 -1.28 6.09 -5.55
CA THR A 541 -2.32 7.12 -5.41
C THR A 541 -3.64 6.60 -5.96
N ASN A 542 -4.63 6.37 -5.09
CA ASN A 542 -5.96 5.91 -5.47
C ASN A 542 -6.96 7.06 -5.43
N ALA A 543 -7.36 7.59 -6.59
CA ALA A 543 -8.51 8.50 -6.69
C ALA A 543 -9.80 7.79 -7.14
N GLY A 544 -9.72 6.51 -7.54
CA GLY A 544 -10.82 5.73 -8.09
C GLY A 544 -11.25 4.59 -7.15
N PHE A 545 -11.25 3.37 -7.65
CA PHE A 545 -11.74 2.20 -6.89
C PHE A 545 -10.75 1.02 -6.93
N ALA A 546 -10.22 0.63 -5.78
CA ALA A 546 -9.42 -0.59 -5.63
C ALA A 546 -10.22 -1.65 -4.86
N SER A 547 -10.55 -2.79 -5.47
CA SER A 547 -11.26 -3.87 -4.76
C SER A 547 -10.33 -4.77 -3.97
N GLY A 548 -9.11 -5.00 -4.47
CA GLY A 548 -8.10 -5.79 -3.78
C GLY A 548 -7.55 -5.11 -2.53
N GLY A 549 -7.01 -5.91 -1.61
CA GLY A 549 -6.30 -5.39 -0.44
C GLY A 549 -5.00 -4.66 -0.82
N VAL A 550 -4.57 -3.74 0.04
CA VAL A 550 -3.36 -2.94 -0.18
C VAL A 550 -2.34 -3.19 0.94
N GLY A 551 -1.17 -3.73 0.58
CA GLY A 551 0.01 -3.75 1.44
C GLY A 551 0.90 -2.53 1.13
N ASN A 552 1.21 -1.72 2.13
CA ASN A 552 1.97 -0.48 1.95
C ASN A 552 3.24 -0.43 2.81
N LEU A 553 4.42 -0.52 2.18
CA LEU A 553 5.72 -0.20 2.78
C LEU A 553 6.21 1.22 2.40
N GLY A 554 5.62 1.82 1.37
CA GLY A 554 5.97 3.15 0.87
C GLY A 554 4.94 4.21 1.23
N THR A 555 4.46 4.94 0.23
CA THR A 555 3.41 5.96 0.40
C THR A 555 2.11 5.54 -0.28
N LEU A 556 1.02 5.48 0.50
CA LEU A 556 -0.34 5.27 0.03
C LEU A 556 -1.16 6.54 0.22
N VAL A 557 -1.69 7.09 -0.88
CA VAL A 557 -2.65 8.21 -0.84
C VAL A 557 -3.98 7.76 -1.40
N ASN A 558 -5.02 7.82 -0.59
CA ASN A 558 -6.37 7.41 -0.96
C ASN A 558 -7.34 8.59 -0.91
N SER A 559 -7.88 8.99 -2.05
CA SER A 559 -9.01 9.92 -2.16
C SER A 559 -10.27 9.26 -2.74
N GLY A 560 -10.16 8.03 -3.24
CA GLY A 560 -11.27 7.21 -3.72
C GLY A 560 -11.73 6.17 -2.69
N THR A 561 -12.05 4.98 -3.17
CA THR A 561 -12.46 3.85 -2.32
C THR A 561 -11.47 2.69 -2.42
N ILE A 562 -11.05 2.16 -1.27
CA ILE A 562 -10.38 0.87 -1.16
C ILE A 562 -11.37 -0.08 -0.48
N ALA A 563 -11.89 -1.06 -1.21
CA ALA A 563 -12.84 -2.01 -0.65
C ALA A 563 -12.16 -3.11 0.17
N GLY A 564 -10.95 -3.52 -0.24
CA GLY A 564 -10.13 -4.50 0.49
C GLY A 564 -9.51 -3.95 1.77
N GLY A 565 -8.91 -4.84 2.57
CA GLY A 565 -8.16 -4.45 3.76
C GLY A 565 -6.83 -3.75 3.43
N VAL A 566 -6.35 -2.93 4.35
CA VAL A 566 -5.09 -2.19 4.21
C VAL A 566 -4.11 -2.58 5.32
N ILE A 567 -2.93 -3.04 4.95
CA ILE A 567 -1.81 -3.28 5.86
C ILE A 567 -0.76 -2.20 5.61
N ASN A 568 -0.62 -1.27 6.55
CA ASN A 568 0.24 -0.10 6.42
C ASN A 568 1.44 -0.16 7.37
N ALA A 569 2.65 -0.31 6.81
CA ALA A 569 3.91 -0.12 7.52
C ALA A 569 4.61 1.20 7.12
N GLY A 570 4.20 1.83 6.02
CA GLY A 570 4.70 3.13 5.56
C GLY A 570 3.81 4.31 5.96
N LEU A 571 3.64 5.26 5.03
CA LEU A 571 2.75 6.41 5.18
C LEU A 571 1.43 6.18 4.45
N LEU A 572 0.31 6.28 5.17
CA LEU A 572 -1.04 6.25 4.62
C LEU A 572 -1.75 7.58 4.89
N THR A 573 -2.15 8.28 3.81
CA THR A 573 -3.07 9.41 3.89
C THR A 573 -4.39 9.06 3.20
N SER A 574 -5.50 9.03 3.94
CA SER A 574 -6.82 8.71 3.40
C SER A 574 -7.81 9.86 3.59
N ARG A 575 -8.25 10.47 2.50
CA ARG A 575 -9.40 11.38 2.43
C ARG A 575 -10.67 10.69 1.93
N GLY A 576 -10.51 9.51 1.32
CA GLY A 576 -11.61 8.69 0.81
C GLY A 576 -12.10 7.63 1.80
N THR A 577 -12.69 6.57 1.28
CA THR A 577 -13.24 5.47 2.07
C THR A 577 -12.34 4.25 2.01
N ILE A 578 -12.09 3.63 3.16
CA ILE A 578 -11.52 2.28 3.27
C ILE A 578 -12.60 1.40 3.89
N THR A 579 -13.12 0.46 3.12
CA THR A 579 -14.24 -0.38 3.56
C THR A 579 -13.77 -1.57 4.37
N GLY A 580 -12.62 -2.16 4.00
CA GLY A 580 -12.00 -3.26 4.73
C GLY A 580 -11.25 -2.82 5.98
N ASP A 581 -10.70 -3.79 6.70
CA ASP A 581 -9.94 -3.54 7.93
C ASP A 581 -8.62 -2.83 7.63
N VAL A 582 -8.19 -1.97 8.55
CA VAL A 582 -6.93 -1.24 8.49
C VAL A 582 -6.04 -1.68 9.64
N VAL A 583 -4.89 -2.26 9.32
CA VAL A 583 -3.82 -2.55 10.28
C VAL A 583 -2.65 -1.63 9.97
N SER A 584 -2.29 -0.73 10.89
CA SER A 584 -1.23 0.26 10.68
C SER A 584 -0.16 0.19 11.75
N SER A 585 1.04 -0.30 11.40
CA SER A 585 2.27 -0.13 12.19
C SER A 585 3.05 1.13 11.81
N GLY A 586 2.75 1.73 10.65
CA GLY A 586 3.33 2.99 10.19
C GLY A 586 2.56 4.23 10.65
N ILE A 587 2.54 5.26 9.78
CA ILE A 587 1.81 6.50 10.01
C ILE A 587 0.50 6.48 9.22
N LEU A 588 -0.62 6.74 9.91
CA LEU A 588 -1.94 6.93 9.32
C LEU A 588 -2.44 8.36 9.55
N MET A 589 -2.85 9.04 8.49
CA MET A 589 -3.62 10.29 8.55
C MET A 589 -4.93 10.08 7.80
N THR A 590 -6.05 10.04 8.51
CA THR A 590 -7.37 9.86 7.90
C THR A 590 -8.29 11.03 8.19
N SER A 591 -8.80 11.63 7.12
CA SER A 591 -9.90 12.60 7.16
C SER A 591 -11.16 12.07 6.47
N GLY A 592 -11.11 10.86 5.93
CA GLY A 592 -12.23 10.17 5.29
C GLY A 592 -12.87 9.15 6.23
N THR A 593 -13.33 8.03 5.66
CA THR A 593 -14.03 6.99 6.41
C THR A 593 -13.21 5.70 6.44
N ILE A 594 -13.02 5.12 7.63
CA ILE A 594 -12.60 3.74 7.80
C ILE A 594 -13.83 2.96 8.29
N ALA A 595 -14.40 2.13 7.44
CA ALA A 595 -15.61 1.38 7.76
C ALA A 595 -15.32 0.09 8.54
N GLY A 596 -14.24 -0.61 8.19
CA GLY A 596 -13.77 -1.82 8.86
C GLY A 596 -13.10 -1.56 10.20
N GLN A 597 -12.60 -2.63 10.81
CA GLN A 597 -11.82 -2.56 12.06
C GLN A 597 -10.53 -1.77 11.82
N PHE A 598 -10.16 -0.94 12.80
CA PHE A 598 -8.90 -0.22 12.80
C PHE A 598 -7.98 -0.71 13.93
N VAL A 599 -6.84 -1.31 13.55
CA VAL A 599 -5.76 -1.69 14.45
C VAL A 599 -4.60 -0.70 14.29
N ASN A 600 -4.34 0.06 15.35
CA ASN A 600 -3.21 0.98 15.42
C ASN A 600 -2.07 0.35 16.23
N ALA A 601 -0.96 0.08 15.55
CA ALA A 601 0.32 -0.33 16.14
C ALA A 601 1.43 0.72 15.95
N GLY A 602 1.11 1.88 15.35
CA GLY A 602 2.03 2.98 15.06
C GLY A 602 1.47 4.33 15.51
N SER A 603 1.49 5.33 14.63
CA SER A 603 0.96 6.67 14.90
C SER A 603 -0.19 7.01 13.97
N ALA A 604 -1.35 7.34 14.53
CA ALA A 604 -2.55 7.61 13.76
C ALA A 604 -3.21 8.94 14.14
N GLN A 605 -3.66 9.68 13.13
CA GLN A 605 -4.47 10.88 13.27
C GLN A 605 -5.80 10.67 12.56
N ASN A 606 -6.91 10.79 13.30
CA ASN A 606 -8.25 10.73 12.76
C ASN A 606 -8.92 12.11 12.85
N THR A 607 -9.25 12.71 11.72
CA THR A 607 -10.14 13.88 11.63
C THR A 607 -11.44 13.57 10.88
N GLY A 608 -11.63 12.32 10.46
CA GLY A 608 -12.81 11.84 9.75
C GLY A 608 -13.67 10.92 10.62
N THR A 609 -14.13 9.80 10.05
CA THR A 609 -14.97 8.83 10.74
C THR A 609 -14.33 7.45 10.73
N ILE A 610 -14.22 6.83 11.90
CA ILE A 610 -13.93 5.40 12.04
C ILE A 610 -15.21 4.71 12.49
N ALA A 611 -15.85 3.95 11.60
CA ALA A 611 -17.11 3.29 11.90
C ALA A 611 -16.90 1.97 12.65
N GLY A 612 -15.84 1.21 12.30
CA GLY A 612 -15.50 -0.05 12.93
C GLY A 612 -14.85 0.11 14.31
N SER A 613 -14.57 -1.03 14.95
CA SER A 613 -13.88 -1.06 16.24
C SER A 613 -12.43 -0.60 16.12
N VAL A 614 -11.91 -0.02 17.19
CA VAL A 614 -10.54 0.49 17.27
C VAL A 614 -9.76 -0.27 18.33
N TRP A 615 -8.60 -0.79 17.98
CA TRP A 615 -7.61 -1.27 18.93
C TRP A 615 -6.33 -0.43 18.82
N ASN A 616 -5.99 0.30 19.89
CA ASN A 616 -4.76 1.08 19.99
C ASN A 616 -3.76 0.33 20.88
N ALA A 617 -2.70 -0.20 20.28
CA ALA A 617 -1.72 -1.06 20.94
C ALA A 617 -0.86 -0.31 21.99
N PRO A 618 -0.17 -1.01 22.92
CA PRO A 618 0.55 -0.39 24.04
C PRO A 618 1.59 0.68 23.69
N HIS A 619 2.25 0.56 22.52
CA HIS A 619 3.26 1.51 22.05
C HIS A 619 2.74 2.48 20.99
N ALA A 620 1.44 2.41 20.69
CA ALA A 620 0.83 3.20 19.63
C ALA A 620 0.24 4.51 20.16
N ALA A 621 0.20 5.51 19.28
CA ALA A 621 -0.42 6.81 19.55
C ALA A 621 -1.59 7.04 18.59
N LEU A 622 -2.77 7.33 19.13
CA LEU A 622 -3.96 7.70 18.40
C LEU A 622 -4.42 9.10 18.80
N TYR A 623 -4.45 10.02 17.84
CA TYR A 623 -4.98 11.37 17.99
C TYR A 623 -6.35 11.42 17.31
N ASN A 624 -7.41 11.31 18.09
CA ASN A 624 -8.79 11.38 17.59
C ASN A 624 -9.35 12.80 17.69
N ARG A 625 -9.51 13.46 16.54
CA ARG A 625 -10.23 14.74 16.39
C ARG A 625 -11.55 14.62 15.64
N GLY A 626 -11.84 13.43 15.09
CA GLY A 626 -13.06 13.10 14.36
C GLY A 626 -14.03 12.25 15.18
N GLY A 627 -14.82 11.43 14.49
CA GLY A 627 -15.76 10.47 15.10
C GLY A 627 -15.20 9.05 15.12
N ILE A 628 -15.38 8.35 16.23
CA ILE A 628 -15.23 6.89 16.33
C ILE A 628 -16.58 6.31 16.75
N ALA A 629 -17.25 5.59 15.85
CA ALA A 629 -18.55 4.98 16.14
C ALA A 629 -18.42 3.62 16.83
N GLY A 630 -17.45 2.82 16.44
CA GLY A 630 -17.21 1.50 17.01
C GLY A 630 -16.59 1.53 18.41
N ALA A 631 -16.52 0.36 19.04
CA ALA A 631 -15.89 0.20 20.35
C ALA A 631 -14.38 0.50 20.29
N VAL A 632 -13.84 1.13 21.33
CA VAL A 632 -12.43 1.49 21.46
C VAL A 632 -11.77 0.68 22.57
N THR A 633 -10.68 0.00 22.25
CA THR A 633 -9.77 -0.60 23.24
C THR A 633 -8.43 0.12 23.17
N ASN A 634 -8.09 0.87 24.21
CA ASN A 634 -6.86 1.64 24.31
C ASN A 634 -5.89 1.03 25.32
N ALA A 635 -4.75 0.52 24.83
CA ALA A 635 -3.62 0.12 25.66
C ALA A 635 -2.44 1.10 25.58
N GLY A 636 -2.39 1.96 24.56
CA GLY A 636 -1.34 2.97 24.35
C GLY A 636 -1.75 4.39 24.75
N LEU A 637 -1.31 5.37 23.95
CA LEU A 637 -1.69 6.77 24.09
C LEU A 637 -2.90 7.11 23.21
N LEU A 638 -3.98 7.58 23.81
CA LEU A 638 -5.16 8.11 23.12
C LEU A 638 -5.43 9.56 23.52
N LEU A 639 -5.35 10.47 22.55
CA LEU A 639 -5.71 11.87 22.69
C LEU A 639 -7.03 12.12 21.96
N ASN A 640 -8.12 12.30 22.72
CA ASN A 640 -9.46 12.48 22.17
C ASN A 640 -9.94 13.93 22.31
N THR A 641 -10.04 14.66 21.20
CA THR A 641 -10.74 15.94 21.12
C THR A 641 -12.02 15.85 20.28
N GLY A 642 -12.27 14.71 19.65
CA GLY A 642 -13.49 14.42 18.90
C GLY A 642 -14.52 13.64 19.73
N THR A 643 -15.28 12.77 19.07
CA THR A 643 -16.34 11.96 19.69
C THR A 643 -16.03 10.48 19.59
N ILE A 644 -16.15 9.77 20.71
CA ILE A 644 -16.17 8.30 20.77
C ILE A 644 -17.59 7.89 21.15
N SER A 645 -18.35 7.36 20.20
CA SER A 645 -19.74 6.94 20.42
C SER A 645 -19.84 5.51 20.96
N GLY A 646 -18.92 4.62 20.56
CA GLY A 646 -18.86 3.25 21.05
C GLY A 646 -18.34 3.16 22.49
N ALA A 647 -18.47 1.97 23.08
CA ALA A 647 -17.90 1.70 24.41
C ALA A 647 -16.37 1.83 24.38
N ALA A 648 -15.78 2.36 25.45
CA ALA A 648 -14.35 2.59 25.57
C ALA A 648 -13.76 1.77 26.74
N THR A 649 -12.74 0.97 26.45
CA THR A 649 -11.93 0.27 27.46
C THR A 649 -10.53 0.84 27.43
N ASN A 650 -10.05 1.35 28.56
CA ASN A 650 -8.74 1.97 28.70
C ASN A 650 -7.86 1.24 29.72
N SER A 651 -6.76 0.65 29.26
CA SER A 651 -5.65 0.18 30.10
C SER A 651 -4.38 1.02 29.94
N GLY A 652 -4.33 1.92 28.95
CA GLY A 652 -3.22 2.85 28.70
C GLY A 652 -3.44 4.25 29.27
N LEU A 653 -2.98 5.26 28.53
CA LEU A 653 -3.18 6.68 28.83
C LEU A 653 -4.21 7.27 27.88
N LEU A 654 -5.28 7.83 28.43
CA LEU A 654 -6.33 8.53 27.70
C LEU A 654 -6.50 9.95 28.22
N THR A 655 -6.25 10.94 27.37
CA THR A 655 -6.61 12.33 27.64
C THR A 655 -7.77 12.71 26.73
N THR A 656 -8.88 13.16 27.30
CA THR A 656 -10.08 13.53 26.54
C THR A 656 -10.55 14.93 26.87
N ASN A 657 -10.58 15.80 25.85
CA ASN A 657 -11.25 17.10 25.87
C ASN A 657 -12.50 17.12 24.98
N GLY A 658 -12.77 16.01 24.28
CA GLY A 658 -13.99 15.78 23.52
C GLY A 658 -15.03 14.97 24.30
N THR A 659 -15.83 14.20 23.58
CA THR A 659 -16.93 13.42 24.15
C THR A 659 -16.66 11.92 24.08
N ILE A 660 -16.90 11.21 25.18
CA ILE A 660 -17.04 9.75 25.23
C ILE A 660 -18.52 9.48 25.55
N ALA A 661 -19.30 9.14 24.53
CA ALA A 661 -20.74 8.92 24.69
C ALA A 661 -21.07 7.50 25.15
N GLY A 662 -20.29 6.51 24.72
CA GLY A 662 -20.42 5.12 25.18
C GLY A 662 -19.96 4.92 26.62
N GLY A 663 -20.26 3.75 27.18
CA GLY A 663 -19.78 3.36 28.52
C GLY A 663 -18.26 3.25 28.57
N LEU A 664 -17.66 3.70 29.66
CA LEU A 664 -16.22 3.72 29.87
C LEU A 664 -15.79 2.72 30.95
N ILE A 665 -14.80 1.89 30.65
CA ILE A 665 -14.10 1.03 31.61
C ILE A 665 -12.64 1.46 31.66
N ASN A 666 -12.13 1.80 32.84
CA ASN A 666 -10.77 2.27 33.04
C ASN A 666 -10.01 1.42 34.05
N SER A 667 -8.92 0.78 33.60
CA SER A 667 -7.87 0.22 34.45
C SER A 667 -6.54 0.96 34.31
N GLY A 668 -6.43 1.89 33.36
CA GLY A 668 -5.25 2.74 33.13
C GLY A 668 -5.38 4.13 33.76
N THR A 669 -4.87 5.15 33.06
CA THR A 669 -4.92 6.55 33.48
C THR A 669 -5.79 7.37 32.53
N ILE A 670 -6.71 8.16 33.08
CA ILE A 670 -7.56 9.08 32.34
C ILE A 670 -7.45 10.50 32.88
N GLN A 671 -7.30 11.45 31.96
CA GLN A 671 -7.49 12.88 32.20
C GLN A 671 -8.69 13.36 31.38
N ASN A 672 -9.81 13.63 32.04
CA ASN A 672 -11.04 14.11 31.41
C ASN A 672 -11.20 15.63 31.61
N GLY A 673 -10.96 16.40 30.54
CA GLY A 673 -11.37 17.81 30.44
C GLY A 673 -12.67 18.02 29.66
N GLY A 674 -13.22 16.96 29.05
CA GLY A 674 -14.43 17.00 28.21
C GLY A 674 -15.65 16.37 28.88
N VAL A 675 -16.39 15.54 28.13
CA VAL A 675 -17.64 14.91 28.59
C VAL A 675 -17.55 13.38 28.51
N ILE A 676 -17.80 12.71 29.63
CA ILE A 676 -18.04 11.26 29.69
C ILE A 676 -19.55 11.05 29.91
N ALA A 677 -20.30 10.72 28.87
CA ALA A 677 -21.76 10.63 28.93
C ALA A 677 -22.25 9.25 29.38
N GLY A 678 -21.64 8.16 28.93
CA GLY A 678 -22.11 6.79 29.17
C GLY A 678 -21.85 6.21 30.57
N GLY A 679 -21.28 7.00 31.49
CA GLY A 679 -20.83 6.53 32.80
C GLY A 679 -19.45 5.87 32.77
N ALA A 680 -18.87 5.62 33.96
CA ALA A 680 -17.50 5.15 34.10
C ALA A 680 -17.34 4.08 35.19
N GLY A 681 -16.79 2.92 34.84
CA GLY A 681 -16.19 1.98 35.77
C GLY A 681 -14.69 2.24 35.89
N ASN A 682 -14.19 2.55 37.09
CA ASN A 682 -12.81 2.94 37.33
C ASN A 682 -12.13 2.04 38.37
N THR A 683 -11.21 1.20 37.91
CA THR A 683 -10.24 0.46 38.74
C THR A 683 -8.85 1.11 38.71
N GLY A 684 -8.58 1.99 37.73
CA GLY A 684 -7.34 2.74 37.58
C GLY A 684 -7.38 4.14 38.19
N SER A 685 -6.79 5.12 37.50
CA SER A 685 -6.80 6.55 37.88
C SER A 685 -7.64 7.36 36.90
N LEU A 686 -8.68 8.04 37.39
CA LEU A 686 -9.53 8.95 36.63
C LEU A 686 -9.51 10.33 37.29
N VAL A 687 -8.91 11.31 36.61
CA VAL A 687 -8.98 12.72 37.00
C VAL A 687 -9.91 13.45 36.05
N SER A 688 -10.95 14.09 36.58
CA SER A 688 -11.96 14.79 35.80
C SER A 688 -12.07 16.24 36.21
N SER A 689 -11.68 17.14 35.31
CA SER A 689 -12.01 18.57 35.38
C SER A 689 -13.24 18.93 34.53
N GLY A 690 -13.67 18.02 33.65
CA GLY A 690 -14.88 18.14 32.84
C GLY A 690 -16.13 17.54 33.50
N THR A 691 -17.05 17.06 32.66
CA THR A 691 -18.33 16.48 33.11
C THR A 691 -18.33 14.97 32.97
N ILE A 692 -18.82 14.27 34.00
CA ILE A 692 -19.19 12.85 33.93
C ILE A 692 -20.71 12.78 34.13
N ALA A 693 -21.45 12.50 33.05
CA ALA A 693 -22.90 12.57 33.08
C ALA A 693 -23.54 11.30 33.66
N GLY A 694 -23.03 10.13 33.26
CA GLY A 694 -23.48 8.83 33.73
C GLY A 694 -22.97 8.45 35.11
N GLY A 695 -23.47 7.33 35.64
CA GLY A 695 -23.03 6.81 36.95
C GLY A 695 -21.56 6.40 36.96
N VAL A 696 -20.94 6.47 38.14
CA VAL A 696 -19.53 6.14 38.34
C VAL A 696 -19.39 5.05 39.39
N THR A 697 -18.68 3.98 39.05
CA THR A 697 -18.24 2.96 40.00
C THR A 697 -16.74 3.06 40.15
N ASN A 698 -16.25 3.36 41.35
CA ASN A 698 -14.83 3.55 41.63
C ASN A 698 -14.31 2.53 42.65
N THR A 699 -13.29 1.77 42.25
CA THR A 699 -12.45 0.94 43.13
C THR A 699 -10.97 1.36 43.11
N GLY A 700 -10.60 2.27 42.19
CA GLY A 700 -9.28 2.90 42.09
C GLY A 700 -9.27 4.35 42.61
N PHE A 701 -8.62 5.26 41.89
CA PHE A 701 -8.56 6.69 42.22
C PHE A 701 -9.48 7.52 41.32
N LEU A 702 -10.37 8.30 41.93
CA LEU A 702 -11.22 9.28 41.26
C LEU A 702 -10.97 10.67 41.85
N GLY A 703 -10.35 11.56 41.07
CA GLY A 703 -10.21 12.98 41.39
C GLY A 703 -11.20 13.81 40.58
N ASN A 704 -12.15 14.48 41.24
CA ASN A 704 -13.13 15.35 40.58
C ASN A 704 -12.90 16.81 40.95
N THR A 705 -12.57 17.65 39.97
CA THR A 705 -12.62 19.11 40.07
C THR A 705 -13.71 19.72 39.19
N GLY A 706 -14.38 18.90 38.37
CA GLY A 706 -15.49 19.29 37.50
C GLY A 706 -16.85 18.90 38.07
N THR A 707 -17.73 18.34 37.24
CA THR A 707 -19.08 17.95 37.62
C THR A 707 -19.36 16.48 37.33
N VAL A 708 -19.83 15.74 38.34
CA VAL A 708 -20.39 14.39 38.14
C VAL A 708 -21.89 14.47 38.39
N THR A 709 -22.71 14.30 37.35
CA THR A 709 -24.17 14.36 37.49
C THR A 709 -24.79 13.02 37.85
N GLY A 710 -24.17 11.92 37.45
CA GLY A 710 -24.59 10.57 37.81
C GLY A 710 -24.30 10.23 39.28
N ALA A 711 -24.91 9.16 39.77
CA ALA A 711 -24.60 8.63 41.08
C ALA A 711 -23.16 8.09 41.13
N VAL A 712 -22.50 8.23 42.29
CA VAL A 712 -21.14 7.76 42.51
C VAL A 712 -21.13 6.65 43.55
N SER A 713 -20.63 5.48 43.18
CA SER A 713 -20.35 4.36 44.07
C SER A 713 -18.85 4.24 44.27
N ASN A 714 -18.35 4.68 45.43
CA ASN A 714 -16.96 4.53 45.83
C ASN A 714 -16.81 3.29 46.71
N ALA A 715 -16.39 2.18 46.11
CA ALA A 715 -16.29 0.88 46.77
C ALA A 715 -15.07 0.78 47.71
N GLY A 716 -14.93 -0.32 48.46
CA GLY A 716 -14.05 -0.43 49.64
C GLY A 716 -12.58 -0.01 49.47
N THR A 717 -11.95 -0.28 48.32
CA THR A 717 -10.57 0.15 48.03
C THR A 717 -10.48 1.52 47.35
N GLY A 718 -11.62 2.09 46.97
CA GLY A 718 -11.70 3.31 46.18
C GLY A 718 -11.32 4.55 46.97
N LEU A 719 -10.55 5.43 46.31
CA LEU A 719 -10.19 6.76 46.76
C LEU A 719 -10.93 7.79 45.91
N LEU A 720 -11.83 8.54 46.54
CA LEU A 720 -12.59 9.62 45.92
C LEU A 720 -12.19 10.96 46.51
N GLY A 721 -11.52 11.79 45.71
CA GLY A 721 -11.26 13.20 46.02
C GLY A 721 -12.24 14.09 45.26
N ASN A 722 -13.11 14.81 45.95
CA ASN A 722 -14.03 15.76 45.34
C ASN A 722 -13.69 17.21 45.74
N ALA A 723 -13.23 18.00 44.78
CA ALA A 723 -13.11 19.45 44.88
C ALA A 723 -14.12 20.19 43.97
N GLY A 724 -14.85 19.46 43.12
CA GLY A 724 -15.90 19.98 42.25
C GLY A 724 -17.31 19.69 42.79
N THR A 725 -18.24 19.37 41.89
CA THR A 725 -19.64 19.06 42.23
C THR A 725 -19.97 17.60 41.96
N LEU A 726 -20.51 16.91 42.96
CA LEU A 726 -21.20 15.63 42.83
C LEU A 726 -22.71 15.90 42.92
N ALA A 727 -23.38 15.99 41.77
CA ALA A 727 -24.80 16.32 41.73
C ALA A 727 -25.68 15.10 42.06
N GLY A 728 -25.25 13.91 41.66
CA GLY A 728 -25.89 12.63 42.02
C GLY A 728 -25.59 12.19 43.45
N GLY A 729 -26.30 11.16 43.92
CA GLY A 729 -26.06 10.58 45.24
C GLY A 729 -24.72 9.85 45.33
N VAL A 730 -24.10 9.88 46.51
CA VAL A 730 -22.79 9.27 46.76
C VAL A 730 -22.94 8.10 47.74
N ALA A 731 -22.60 6.90 47.31
CA ALA A 731 -22.43 5.73 48.16
C ALA A 731 -20.93 5.49 48.41
N ASN A 732 -20.47 5.71 49.64
CA ASN A 732 -19.07 5.60 50.00
C ASN A 732 -18.82 4.43 50.97
N ALA A 733 -18.22 3.36 50.46
CA ALA A 733 -17.64 2.26 51.22
C ALA A 733 -16.10 2.36 51.34
N GLY A 734 -15.46 3.14 50.46
CA GLY A 734 -14.02 3.41 50.49
C GLY A 734 -13.65 4.66 51.30
N THR A 735 -12.72 5.46 50.78
CA THR A 735 -12.31 6.75 51.35
C THR A 735 -12.77 7.91 50.47
N LEU A 736 -13.51 8.85 51.05
CA LEU A 736 -13.96 10.09 50.43
C LEU A 736 -13.32 11.30 51.12
N ALA A 737 -12.65 12.16 50.36
CA ALA A 737 -12.24 13.50 50.78
C ALA A 737 -13.03 14.53 49.98
N ASN A 738 -13.95 15.25 50.62
CA ASN A 738 -14.77 16.27 50.00
C ASN A 738 -14.35 17.68 50.45
N THR A 739 -13.83 18.49 49.53
CA THR A 739 -13.65 19.93 49.68
C THR A 739 -14.62 20.74 48.80
N GLY A 740 -15.32 20.08 47.87
CA GLY A 740 -16.33 20.67 47.00
C GLY A 740 -17.76 20.47 47.52
N THR A 741 -18.70 20.22 46.61
CA THR A 741 -20.13 20.11 46.91
C THR A 741 -20.68 18.72 46.59
N ILE A 742 -21.50 18.17 47.49
CA ILE A 742 -22.31 16.96 47.28
C ILE A 742 -23.80 17.34 47.35
N ASN A 743 -24.51 17.30 46.24
CA ASN A 743 -25.93 17.67 46.20
C ASN A 743 -26.87 16.47 46.46
N GLY A 744 -26.58 15.30 45.87
CA GLY A 744 -27.49 14.15 45.89
C GLY A 744 -27.54 13.35 47.20
N GLY A 745 -26.85 13.82 48.25
CA GLY A 745 -26.73 13.13 49.54
C GLY A 745 -25.59 12.11 49.60
N LEU A 746 -25.28 11.69 50.84
CA LEU A 746 -24.16 10.80 51.16
C LEU A 746 -24.64 9.61 52.00
N SER A 747 -24.39 8.39 51.50
CA SER A 747 -24.48 7.14 52.26
C SER A 747 -23.07 6.63 52.53
N ASN A 748 -22.63 6.66 53.78
CA ASN A 748 -21.27 6.35 54.19
C ASN A 748 -21.20 5.09 55.07
N THR A 749 -20.60 4.03 54.54
CA THR A 749 -20.17 2.83 55.29
C THR A 749 -18.64 2.81 55.48
N GLY A 750 -17.90 3.61 54.71
CA GLY A 750 -16.44 3.75 54.77
C GLY A 750 -15.96 4.95 55.60
N ARG A 751 -14.93 5.64 55.09
CA ARG A 751 -14.34 6.84 55.71
C ARG A 751 -14.65 8.07 54.87
N THR A 752 -15.20 9.12 55.48
CA THR A 752 -15.42 10.41 54.82
C THR A 752 -14.77 11.54 55.63
N GLN A 753 -14.00 12.39 54.95
CA GLN A 753 -13.54 13.69 55.42
C GLN A 753 -14.28 14.77 54.62
N ASN A 754 -15.22 15.46 55.25
CA ASN A 754 -15.96 16.55 54.63
C ASN A 754 -15.47 17.91 55.14
N ALA A 755 -14.77 18.65 54.29
CA ALA A 755 -14.44 20.06 54.50
C ALA A 755 -15.31 21.00 53.64
N GLY A 756 -16.03 20.46 52.65
CA GLY A 756 -16.91 21.21 51.75
C GLY A 756 -18.38 21.22 52.18
N ALA A 757 -19.29 21.31 51.21
CA ALA A 757 -20.73 21.36 51.44
C ALA A 757 -21.42 20.05 51.06
N ILE A 758 -22.35 19.59 51.90
CA ILE A 758 -23.28 18.50 51.60
C ILE A 758 -24.70 19.07 51.68
N ALA A 759 -25.36 19.22 50.54
CA ALA A 759 -26.71 19.77 50.49
C ALA A 759 -27.77 18.71 50.82
N GLY A 760 -27.56 17.46 50.39
CA GLY A 760 -28.45 16.34 50.65
C GLY A 760 -28.29 15.75 52.07
N GLY A 761 -29.09 14.73 52.38
CA GLY A 761 -29.00 14.01 53.64
C GLY A 761 -27.74 13.16 53.77
N VAL A 762 -27.31 12.90 55.01
CA VAL A 762 -26.17 12.04 55.34
C VAL A 762 -26.65 10.82 56.14
N SER A 763 -26.42 9.62 55.62
CA SER A 763 -26.56 8.36 56.34
C SER A 763 -25.17 7.80 56.64
N ASN A 764 -24.84 7.57 57.91
CA ASN A 764 -23.52 7.14 58.32
C ASN A 764 -23.57 5.89 59.22
N THR A 765 -23.03 4.79 58.72
CA THR A 765 -22.70 3.59 59.48
C THR A 765 -21.18 3.41 59.66
N GLY A 766 -20.37 4.18 58.92
CA GLY A 766 -18.90 4.19 58.99
C GLY A 766 -18.34 5.35 59.83
N LEU A 767 -17.28 6.01 59.34
CA LEU A 767 -16.65 7.18 59.93
C LEU A 767 -16.87 8.43 59.08
N VAL A 768 -17.43 9.49 59.67
CA VAL A 768 -17.53 10.82 59.06
C VAL A 768 -16.83 11.85 59.96
N GLN A 769 -15.85 12.56 59.39
CA GLN A 769 -15.25 13.77 59.97
C GLN A 769 -15.75 14.97 59.17
N ASN A 770 -16.58 15.80 59.78
CA ASN A 770 -17.21 16.96 59.14
C ASN A 770 -16.67 18.27 59.73
N THR A 771 -15.83 18.96 58.97
CA THR A 771 -15.44 20.35 59.24
C THR A 771 -16.21 21.35 58.38
N GLY A 772 -16.89 20.88 57.33
CA GLY A 772 -17.71 21.67 56.42
C GLY A 772 -19.19 21.79 56.82
N ALA A 773 -20.05 22.16 55.87
CA ALA A 773 -21.47 22.38 56.10
C ALA A 773 -22.33 21.21 55.61
N ILE A 774 -23.30 20.79 56.42
CA ILE A 774 -24.33 19.81 56.04
C ILE A 774 -25.70 20.50 56.12
N ALA A 775 -26.40 20.65 55.00
CA ALA A 775 -27.72 21.28 54.96
C ALA A 775 -28.84 20.26 55.25
N GLY A 776 -28.71 19.03 54.75
CA GLY A 776 -29.69 17.97 54.95
C GLY A 776 -29.64 17.34 56.34
N GLY A 777 -30.61 16.45 56.61
CA GLY A 777 -30.65 15.68 57.85
C GLY A 777 -29.53 14.63 57.93
N VAL A 778 -29.13 14.28 59.15
CA VAL A 778 -28.07 13.30 59.44
C VAL A 778 -28.64 12.13 60.23
N SER A 779 -28.41 10.91 59.74
CA SER A 779 -28.66 9.66 60.47
C SER A 779 -27.32 8.98 60.74
N ASN A 780 -26.94 8.87 62.01
CA ASN A 780 -25.67 8.31 62.43
C ASN A 780 -25.85 7.06 63.28
N SER A 781 -25.39 5.92 62.81
CA SER A 781 -25.20 4.69 63.60
C SER A 781 -23.73 4.26 63.69
N GLY A 782 -22.82 4.97 63.00
CA GLY A 782 -21.37 4.81 63.09
C GLY A 782 -20.69 5.83 64.00
N THR A 783 -19.56 6.37 63.55
CA THR A 783 -18.84 7.46 64.22
C THR A 783 -18.95 8.77 63.42
N LEU A 784 -19.43 9.82 64.07
CA LEU A 784 -19.54 11.17 63.53
C LEU A 784 -18.73 12.14 64.39
N ALA A 785 -17.85 12.92 63.78
CA ALA A 785 -17.15 14.02 64.43
C ALA A 785 -17.44 15.31 63.65
N THR A 786 -18.02 16.32 64.28
CA THR A 786 -18.50 17.53 63.60
C THR A 786 -17.95 18.79 64.27
N THR A 787 -17.11 19.53 63.54
CA THR A 787 -16.71 20.90 63.92
C THR A 787 -17.42 21.95 63.07
N GLY A 788 -17.91 21.57 61.89
CA GLY A 788 -18.69 22.42 61.00
C GLY A 788 -20.19 22.43 61.34
N ALA A 789 -20.98 23.14 60.53
CA ALA A 789 -22.41 23.36 60.79
C ALA A 789 -23.30 22.23 60.23
N ILE A 790 -24.37 21.90 60.95
CA ILE A 790 -25.46 21.02 60.50
C ILE A 790 -26.77 21.79 60.59
N ALA A 791 -27.45 22.00 59.46
CA ALA A 791 -28.73 22.70 59.43
C ALA A 791 -29.92 21.77 59.67
N GLY A 792 -29.87 20.54 59.13
CA GLY A 792 -30.95 19.56 59.24
C GLY A 792 -31.02 18.83 60.58
N ASP A 793 -32.09 18.06 60.77
CA ASP A 793 -32.28 17.22 61.95
C ASP A 793 -31.25 16.09 62.03
N VAL A 794 -30.85 15.72 63.25
CA VAL A 794 -29.86 14.67 63.50
C VAL A 794 -30.46 13.54 64.35
N THR A 795 -30.46 12.32 63.80
CA THR A 795 -30.70 11.09 64.56
C THR A 795 -29.37 10.40 64.84
N ASN A 796 -29.05 10.16 66.11
CA ASN A 796 -27.80 9.53 66.53
C ASN A 796 -28.05 8.25 67.33
N ALA A 797 -27.71 7.10 66.77
CA ALA A 797 -27.63 5.80 67.45
C ALA A 797 -26.17 5.34 67.70
N GLY A 798 -25.18 6.05 67.15
CA GLY A 798 -23.76 5.71 67.23
C GLY A 798 -22.95 6.59 68.20
N LEU A 799 -21.67 6.79 67.86
CA LEU A 799 -20.77 7.72 68.55
C LEU A 799 -20.78 9.07 67.82
N TRP A 800 -21.08 10.15 68.53
CA TRP A 800 -21.05 11.50 67.97
C TRP A 800 -20.33 12.48 68.89
N LEU A 801 -19.30 13.14 68.35
CA LEU A 801 -18.61 14.27 68.97
C LEU A 801 -18.92 15.54 68.18
N SER A 802 -19.55 16.52 68.83
CA SER A 802 -19.91 17.79 68.21
C SER A 802 -19.23 18.97 68.89
N SER A 803 -18.59 19.82 68.11
CA SER A 803 -18.06 21.12 68.53
C SER A 803 -18.53 22.27 67.63
N GLY A 804 -19.40 22.00 66.66
CA GLY A 804 -19.94 22.98 65.70
C GLY A 804 -21.33 23.52 66.08
N THR A 805 -22.01 24.12 65.10
CA THR A 805 -23.38 24.64 65.27
C THR A 805 -24.40 23.70 64.64
N ILE A 806 -25.45 23.37 65.37
CA ILE A 806 -26.54 22.48 64.93
C ILE A 806 -27.86 23.24 64.99
N ALA A 807 -28.45 23.50 63.83
CA ALA A 807 -29.71 24.22 63.75
C ALA A 807 -30.93 23.31 63.99
N GLY A 808 -30.90 22.11 63.43
CA GLY A 808 -31.98 21.13 63.48
C GLY A 808 -32.16 20.47 64.85
N THR A 809 -33.24 19.71 64.97
CA THR A 809 -33.54 18.91 66.16
C THR A 809 -32.57 17.73 66.28
N VAL A 810 -32.33 17.28 67.50
CA VAL A 810 -31.41 16.18 67.80
C VAL A 810 -32.15 15.07 68.54
N ALA A 811 -32.17 13.87 67.97
CA ALA A 811 -32.65 12.65 68.60
C ALA A 811 -31.47 11.71 68.89
N ASN A 812 -31.07 11.62 70.16
CA ASN A 812 -29.94 10.81 70.61
C ASN A 812 -30.40 9.50 71.29
N ALA A 813 -29.99 8.37 70.75
CA ALA A 813 -30.11 7.04 71.33
C ALA A 813 -28.75 6.36 71.59
N GLY A 814 -27.65 6.94 71.09
CA GLY A 814 -26.27 6.51 71.30
C GLY A 814 -25.48 7.45 72.23
N PHE A 815 -24.21 7.73 71.91
CA PHE A 815 -23.38 8.70 72.63
C PHE A 815 -23.30 10.02 71.88
N LEU A 816 -23.60 11.13 72.55
CA LEU A 816 -23.41 12.50 72.05
C LEU A 816 -22.57 13.29 73.05
N GLY A 817 -21.37 13.70 72.65
CA GLY A 817 -20.56 14.70 73.34
C GLY A 817 -20.64 16.05 72.64
N ASN A 818 -21.39 17.00 73.20
CA ASN A 818 -21.54 18.36 72.68
C ASN A 818 -20.63 19.34 73.41
N THR A 819 -19.76 20.02 72.67
CA THR A 819 -18.95 21.17 73.09
C THR A 819 -19.30 22.43 72.29
N GLY A 820 -20.16 22.30 71.28
CA GLY A 820 -20.62 23.39 70.41
C GLY A 820 -21.99 23.93 70.78
N THR A 821 -22.73 24.45 69.80
CA THR A 821 -24.06 25.05 70.00
C THR A 821 -25.14 24.23 69.28
N VAL A 822 -26.20 23.86 69.98
CA VAL A 822 -27.39 23.22 69.40
C VAL A 822 -28.59 24.15 69.60
N THR A 823 -29.17 24.66 68.51
CA THR A 823 -30.33 25.56 68.60
C THR A 823 -31.65 24.84 68.54
N GLY A 824 -31.71 23.68 67.89
CA GLY A 824 -32.90 22.83 67.87
C GLY A 824 -33.12 22.11 69.20
N ALA A 825 -34.33 21.54 69.35
CA ALA A 825 -34.66 20.75 70.53
C ALA A 825 -33.85 19.44 70.56
N VAL A 826 -33.50 18.98 71.76
CA VAL A 826 -32.72 17.76 71.98
C VAL A 826 -33.55 16.73 72.73
N SER A 827 -33.71 15.54 72.16
CA SER A 827 -34.32 14.38 72.79
C SER A 827 -33.26 13.32 73.05
N ASN A 828 -32.99 12.98 74.30
CA ASN A 828 -32.09 11.91 74.70
C ASN A 828 -32.91 10.70 75.15
N ALA A 829 -32.94 9.64 74.34
CA ALA A 829 -33.67 8.41 74.60
C ALA A 829 -33.10 7.65 75.80
N ARG A 830 -33.83 6.65 76.29
CA ARG A 830 -33.48 5.86 77.48
C ARG A 830 -32.08 5.21 77.41
N THR A 831 -31.66 4.79 76.22
CA THR A 831 -30.34 4.19 75.97
C THR A 831 -29.25 5.23 75.73
N GLY A 832 -29.62 6.50 75.54
CA GLY A 832 -28.72 7.56 75.13
C GLY A 832 -27.89 8.14 76.28
N LEU A 833 -26.63 8.44 75.96
CA LEU A 833 -25.70 9.20 76.79
C LEU A 833 -25.43 10.55 76.14
N LEU A 834 -25.79 11.62 76.83
CA LEU A 834 -25.60 13.00 76.38
C LEU A 834 -24.64 13.72 77.34
N GLY A 835 -23.43 14.03 76.87
CA GLY A 835 -22.52 14.96 77.53
C GLY A 835 -22.65 16.34 76.91
N ASN A 836 -22.97 17.37 77.68
CA ASN A 836 -22.99 18.75 77.22
C ASN A 836 -21.97 19.61 77.99
N ALA A 837 -20.94 20.07 77.31
CA ALA A 837 -20.02 21.11 77.76
C ALA A 837 -20.19 22.43 76.98
N GLY A 838 -20.99 22.43 75.90
CA GLY A 838 -21.32 23.60 75.10
C GLY A 838 -22.68 24.22 75.48
N THR A 839 -23.41 24.71 74.48
CA THR A 839 -24.71 25.39 74.66
C THR A 839 -25.84 24.66 73.96
N LEU A 840 -26.88 24.29 74.70
CA LEU A 840 -28.15 23.78 74.18
C LEU A 840 -29.20 24.90 74.29
N VAL A 841 -29.52 25.57 73.18
CA VAL A 841 -30.49 26.67 73.17
C VAL A 841 -31.92 26.14 73.12
N GLY A 842 -32.18 25.08 72.36
CA GLY A 842 -33.47 24.40 72.33
C GLY A 842 -33.75 23.61 73.62
N GLY A 843 -35.02 23.26 73.83
CA GLY A 843 -35.42 22.47 75.00
C GLY A 843 -34.85 21.04 74.98
N VAL A 844 -34.53 20.51 76.16
CA VAL A 844 -33.92 19.19 76.32
C VAL A 844 -34.91 18.23 76.98
N ALA A 845 -35.29 17.15 76.30
CA ALA A 845 -36.04 16.03 76.86
C ALA A 845 -35.09 14.85 77.12
N ASN A 846 -34.81 14.56 78.39
CA ASN A 846 -33.87 13.52 78.80
C ASN A 846 -34.59 12.33 79.47
N ALA A 847 -34.64 11.20 78.76
CA ALA A 847 -35.03 9.89 79.29
C ALA A 847 -33.84 8.98 79.60
N GLY A 848 -32.65 9.30 79.07
CA GLY A 848 -31.40 8.54 79.28
C GLY A 848 -30.51 9.15 80.36
N THR A 849 -29.20 9.19 80.11
CA THR A 849 -28.22 9.85 80.98
C THR A 849 -27.72 11.15 80.36
N LEU A 850 -27.83 12.26 81.09
CA LEU A 850 -27.33 13.59 80.72
C LEU A 850 -26.28 14.07 81.73
N ALA A 851 -25.10 14.45 81.25
CA ALA A 851 -24.08 15.14 82.03
C ALA A 851 -23.86 16.55 81.45
N ASN A 852 -24.36 17.57 82.14
CA ASN A 852 -24.24 18.97 81.75
C ASN A 852 -23.16 19.69 82.56
N THR A 853 -22.11 20.14 81.89
CA THR A 853 -21.09 21.06 82.40
C THR A 853 -21.15 22.43 81.70
N GLY A 854 -21.86 22.52 80.57
CA GLY A 854 -22.10 23.74 79.82
C GLY A 854 -23.44 24.41 80.16
N THR A 855 -24.11 24.97 79.16
CA THR A 855 -25.36 25.74 79.33
C THR A 855 -26.55 25.07 78.63
N ILE A 856 -27.72 25.04 79.29
CA ILE A 856 -29.01 24.65 78.72
C ILE A 856 -29.99 25.83 78.85
N ASN A 857 -30.39 26.45 77.73
CA ASN A 857 -31.28 27.61 77.74
C ASN A 857 -32.76 27.27 77.58
N GLY A 858 -33.10 26.30 76.73
CA GLY A 858 -34.49 26.00 76.38
C GLY A 858 -35.30 25.24 77.43
N GLY A 859 -34.70 24.97 78.61
CA GLY A 859 -35.28 24.18 79.68
C GLY A 859 -35.00 22.67 79.55
N LEU A 860 -35.27 21.94 80.63
CA LEU A 860 -34.97 20.51 80.77
C LEU A 860 -36.19 19.75 81.28
N SER A 861 -36.65 18.75 80.53
CA SER A 861 -37.61 17.74 80.96
C SER A 861 -36.87 16.42 81.21
N ASN A 862 -36.69 16.04 82.47
CA ASN A 862 -35.87 14.90 82.88
C ASN A 862 -36.73 13.76 83.46
N THR A 863 -36.87 12.68 82.71
CA THR A 863 -37.45 11.40 83.15
C THR A 863 -36.36 10.35 83.42
N GLY A 864 -35.10 10.61 82.98
CA GLY A 864 -33.93 9.75 83.17
C GLY A 864 -33.01 10.21 84.30
N ARG A 865 -31.70 10.14 84.08
CA ARG A 865 -30.65 10.60 85.02
C ARG A 865 -29.96 11.84 84.46
N THR A 866 -29.91 12.92 85.23
CA THR A 866 -29.17 14.14 84.88
C THR A 866 -28.17 14.50 85.97
N GLN A 867 -26.94 14.82 85.58
CA GLN A 867 -25.93 15.47 86.40
C GLN A 867 -25.66 16.86 85.82
N ASN A 868 -25.95 17.91 86.58
CA ASN A 868 -25.76 19.30 86.18
C ASN A 868 -24.68 19.96 87.04
N ALA A 869 -23.49 20.14 86.49
CA ALA A 869 -22.43 20.98 87.03
C ALA A 869 -22.34 22.36 86.35
N GLY A 870 -23.04 22.54 85.22
CA GLY A 870 -23.12 23.79 84.47
C GLY A 870 -24.35 24.65 84.80
N ALA A 871 -24.86 25.38 83.81
CA ALA A 871 -26.01 26.27 83.97
C ALA A 871 -27.25 25.77 83.21
N ILE A 872 -28.42 25.84 83.83
CA ILE A 872 -29.72 25.63 83.18
C ILE A 872 -30.54 26.91 83.37
N THR A 873 -30.74 27.69 82.32
CA THR A 873 -31.43 28.99 82.44
C THR A 873 -32.94 28.88 82.22
N GLY A 874 -33.39 27.91 81.43
CA GLY A 874 -34.80 27.57 81.27
C GLY A 874 -35.38 26.75 82.43
N GLY A 875 -36.70 26.55 82.43
CA GLY A 875 -37.38 25.77 83.47
C GLY A 875 -37.02 24.29 83.45
N VAL A 876 -36.98 23.67 84.63
CA VAL A 876 -36.67 22.24 84.79
C VAL A 876 -37.90 21.49 85.30
N SER A 877 -38.29 20.42 84.61
CA SER A 877 -39.28 19.44 85.06
C SER A 877 -38.59 18.10 85.28
N ASN A 878 -38.60 17.57 86.50
CA ASN A 878 -37.90 16.35 86.87
C ASN A 878 -38.88 15.30 87.40
N SER A 879 -38.99 14.17 86.74
CA SER A 879 -39.64 12.95 87.25
C SER A 879 -38.66 11.77 87.38
N GLY A 880 -37.40 11.94 86.95
CA GLY A 880 -36.31 10.99 87.13
C GLY A 880 -35.36 11.37 88.27
N ILE A 881 -34.06 11.26 88.03
CA ILE A 881 -32.99 11.61 88.98
C ILE A 881 -32.22 12.82 88.45
N LEU A 882 -32.12 13.89 89.25
CA LEU A 882 -31.36 15.10 88.92
C LEU A 882 -30.39 15.43 90.05
N ALA A 883 -29.09 15.29 89.81
CA ALA A 883 -28.06 15.84 90.67
C ALA A 883 -27.58 17.17 90.09
N THR A 884 -27.60 18.26 90.86
CA THR A 884 -27.15 19.58 90.41
C THR A 884 -26.16 20.18 91.41
N SER A 885 -24.95 20.45 90.94
CA SER A 885 -23.91 21.24 91.62
C SER A 885 -23.70 22.61 90.96
N GLY A 886 -24.24 22.81 89.75
CA GLY A 886 -24.26 24.09 89.04
C GLY A 886 -25.53 24.91 89.30
N THR A 887 -25.93 25.73 88.33
CA THR A 887 -27.05 26.68 88.47
C THR A 887 -28.31 26.25 87.73
N ILE A 888 -29.48 26.54 88.30
CA ILE A 888 -30.80 26.42 87.65
C ILE A 888 -31.56 27.75 87.85
N SER A 889 -31.72 28.55 86.81
CA SER A 889 -32.34 29.88 86.92
C SER A 889 -33.84 29.91 86.61
N GLY A 890 -34.34 29.04 85.73
CA GLY A 890 -35.73 29.07 85.25
C GLY A 890 -36.77 28.39 86.15
N GLY A 891 -36.35 27.95 87.35
CA GLY A 891 -37.19 27.25 88.32
C GLY A 891 -37.22 25.72 88.11
N LEU A 892 -37.53 24.98 89.18
CA LEU A 892 -37.52 23.52 89.21
C LEU A 892 -38.86 22.96 89.68
N SER A 893 -39.52 22.15 88.86
CA SER A 893 -40.63 21.27 89.23
C SER A 893 -40.12 19.84 89.39
N ASN A 894 -40.23 19.28 90.58
CA ASN A 894 -39.70 17.96 90.93
C ASN A 894 -40.80 17.00 91.40
N ALA A 895 -41.03 15.94 90.64
CA ALA A 895 -41.79 14.75 91.01
C ALA A 895 -40.89 13.51 91.21
N GLY A 896 -39.60 13.61 90.91
CA GLY A 896 -38.60 12.53 91.04
C GLY A 896 -37.64 12.75 92.21
N LEU A 897 -36.38 12.37 92.04
CA LEU A 897 -35.30 12.59 93.01
C LEU A 897 -34.39 13.75 92.55
N VAL A 898 -34.16 14.72 93.42
CA VAL A 898 -33.21 15.82 93.21
C VAL A 898 -32.16 15.84 94.30
N GLN A 899 -30.89 16.02 93.94
CA GLN A 899 -29.77 16.31 94.84
C GLN A 899 -29.15 17.66 94.44
N ASN A 900 -29.39 18.71 95.23
CA ASN A 900 -28.87 20.05 94.99
C ASN A 900 -27.69 20.36 95.92
N THR A 901 -26.54 20.65 95.34
CA THR A 901 -25.35 21.21 96.00
C THR A 901 -24.99 22.58 95.42
N GLY A 902 -25.66 22.99 94.34
CA GLY A 902 -25.44 24.25 93.62
C GLY A 902 -26.48 25.32 93.95
N ALA A 903 -26.92 26.09 92.95
CA ALA A 903 -27.87 27.20 93.14
C ALA A 903 -29.11 27.08 92.25
N ILE A 904 -30.30 27.17 92.82
CA ILE A 904 -31.59 27.18 92.10
C ILE A 904 -32.24 28.55 92.32
N ALA A 905 -32.32 29.41 91.31
CA ALA A 905 -32.74 30.81 91.46
C ALA A 905 -34.19 31.13 91.05
N GLY A 906 -34.88 30.20 90.36
CA GLY A 906 -36.27 30.41 89.92
C GLY A 906 -37.33 29.81 90.84
N GLY A 907 -36.95 29.40 92.06
CA GLY A 907 -37.81 28.67 92.99
C GLY A 907 -38.01 27.19 92.65
N VAL A 908 -38.59 26.45 93.60
CA VAL A 908 -38.78 24.99 93.52
C VAL A 908 -40.21 24.59 93.87
N SER A 909 -40.83 23.74 93.05
CA SER A 909 -42.05 23.01 93.36
C SER A 909 -41.70 21.52 93.49
N ASN A 910 -41.88 20.93 94.66
CA ASN A 910 -41.43 19.57 94.99
C ASN A 910 -42.59 18.67 95.43
N SER A 911 -42.98 17.72 94.60
CA SER A 911 -43.85 16.59 94.95
C SER A 911 -43.09 15.25 95.09
N GLY A 912 -41.81 15.20 94.70
CA GLY A 912 -40.92 14.05 94.82
C GLY A 912 -40.00 14.12 96.05
N THR A 913 -38.75 13.69 95.90
CA THR A 913 -37.68 13.80 96.91
C THR A 913 -36.65 14.84 96.51
N LEU A 914 -36.38 15.83 97.37
CA LEU A 914 -35.39 16.89 97.17
C LEU A 914 -34.38 16.91 98.32
N ALA A 915 -33.15 16.50 98.09
CA ALA A 915 -32.05 16.74 99.01
C ALA A 915 -31.30 18.01 98.59
N THR A 916 -31.06 18.94 99.50
CA THR A 916 -30.29 20.17 99.23
C THR A 916 -29.24 20.44 100.31
N SER A 917 -28.07 20.87 99.87
CA SER A 917 -27.00 21.49 100.67
C SER A 917 -26.54 22.83 100.08
N GLY A 918 -27.09 23.21 98.92
CA GLY A 918 -26.79 24.45 98.21
C GLY A 918 -27.85 25.54 98.43
N THR A 919 -27.96 26.46 97.47
CA THR A 919 -28.86 27.62 97.53
C THR A 919 -30.13 27.38 96.72
N ILE A 920 -31.28 27.80 97.24
CA ILE A 920 -32.55 27.95 96.53
C ILE A 920 -32.99 29.40 96.74
N ALA A 921 -32.97 30.24 95.72
CA ALA A 921 -33.52 31.59 95.72
C ALA A 921 -34.80 31.59 94.86
N GLY A 922 -35.90 32.18 95.32
CA GLY A 922 -37.17 32.22 94.59
C GLY A 922 -38.31 31.39 95.19
N GLY A 923 -38.13 30.85 96.40
CA GLY A 923 -39.16 30.17 97.17
C GLY A 923 -39.26 28.67 96.90
N LEU A 924 -39.98 27.98 97.79
CA LEU A 924 -40.16 26.52 97.77
C LEU A 924 -41.62 26.19 98.03
N THR A 925 -42.25 25.38 97.19
CA THR A 925 -43.52 24.72 97.49
C THR A 925 -43.29 23.22 97.59
N ASN A 926 -43.57 22.62 98.73
CA ASN A 926 -43.36 21.19 98.99
C ASN A 926 -44.69 20.46 99.23
N THR A 927 -44.87 19.33 98.56
CA THR A 927 -45.89 18.30 98.84
C THR A 927 -45.28 16.91 98.99
N GLY A 928 -43.99 16.75 98.69
CA GLY A 928 -43.23 15.49 98.80
C GLY A 928 -42.27 15.49 100.00
N THR A 929 -41.09 14.91 99.80
CA THR A 929 -40.02 14.84 100.81
C THR A 929 -38.89 15.81 100.45
N MET A 930 -38.43 16.60 101.41
CA MET A 930 -37.25 17.44 101.29
C MET A 930 -36.29 17.18 102.45
N LEU A 931 -34.99 17.14 102.16
CA LEU A 931 -33.91 17.08 103.14
C LEU A 931 -32.93 18.24 102.88
N ALA A 932 -32.92 19.23 103.76
CA ALA A 932 -31.97 20.33 103.74
C ALA A 932 -30.84 20.06 104.75
N SER A 933 -29.66 19.71 104.26
CA SER A 933 -28.50 19.34 105.09
C SER A 933 -27.52 20.50 105.31
N ALA A 934 -27.54 21.52 104.46
CA ALA A 934 -26.82 22.78 104.59
C ALA A 934 -27.40 23.83 103.60
N GLY A 935 -26.84 25.04 103.57
CA GLY A 935 -27.08 26.01 102.50
C GLY A 935 -28.15 27.06 102.82
N ARG A 936 -28.88 27.55 101.81
CA ARG A 936 -29.78 28.70 101.94
C ARG A 936 -31.06 28.53 101.10
N ILE A 937 -32.23 28.84 101.65
CA ILE A 937 -33.54 28.74 100.98
C ILE A 937 -34.26 30.08 101.15
N ASP A 938 -34.22 30.91 100.13
CA ASP A 938 -34.72 32.28 100.11
C ASP A 938 -36.02 32.41 99.29
N GLY A 939 -36.89 33.34 99.69
CA GLY A 939 -38.26 33.51 99.19
C GLY A 939 -39.32 32.74 99.98
N ALA A 940 -40.59 32.81 99.57
CA ALA A 940 -41.70 32.18 100.29
C ALA A 940 -41.60 30.64 100.27
N ILE A 941 -41.66 30.02 101.46
CA ILE A 941 -41.60 28.58 101.64
C ILE A 941 -42.97 28.07 102.09
N ALA A 942 -43.54 27.12 101.36
CA ALA A 942 -44.86 26.54 101.62
C ALA A 942 -44.78 25.01 101.59
N ASN A 943 -44.72 24.39 102.76
CA ASN A 943 -44.88 22.95 102.92
C ASN A 943 -46.37 22.60 102.99
N LYS A 944 -46.97 22.31 101.84
CA LYS A 944 -48.40 22.02 101.71
C LYS A 944 -48.76 20.57 102.06
N ALA A 945 -47.81 19.63 101.95
CA ALA A 945 -47.95 18.22 102.34
C ALA A 945 -46.57 17.54 102.44
N GLY A 946 -46.49 16.31 102.95
CA GLY A 946 -45.24 15.55 103.00
C GLY A 946 -44.28 16.04 104.10
N THR A 947 -42.97 15.90 103.90
CA THR A 947 -41.94 16.15 104.94
C THR A 947 -40.86 17.11 104.46
N VAL A 948 -40.53 18.11 105.28
CA VAL A 948 -39.31 18.93 105.16
C VAL A 948 -38.41 18.62 106.35
N THR A 949 -37.24 18.08 106.12
CA THR A 949 -36.25 17.74 107.15
C THR A 949 -35.04 18.67 107.07
N VAL A 950 -34.70 19.34 108.17
CA VAL A 950 -33.49 20.15 108.32
C VAL A 950 -32.47 19.38 109.14
N ALA A 951 -31.39 18.96 108.50
CA ALA A 951 -30.36 18.10 109.10
C ALA A 951 -29.03 18.80 109.39
N GLY A 952 -28.84 20.05 108.96
CA GLY A 952 -27.66 20.89 109.27
C GLY A 952 -28.01 22.38 109.26
N ALA A 953 -27.02 23.26 109.07
CA ALA A 953 -27.21 24.71 109.11
C ALA A 953 -27.80 25.26 107.80
N VAL A 954 -29.03 25.77 107.84
CA VAL A 954 -29.77 26.28 106.68
C VAL A 954 -30.33 27.67 106.98
N ALA A 955 -30.06 28.65 106.13
CA ALA A 955 -30.56 30.02 106.28
C ALA A 955 -31.74 30.32 105.34
N SER A 956 -32.61 31.25 105.72
CA SER A 956 -33.73 31.71 104.89
C SER A 956 -34.04 33.19 105.15
N ASP A 957 -34.31 33.97 104.10
CA ASP A 957 -34.83 35.33 104.19
C ASP A 957 -36.37 35.45 104.13
N GLY A 958 -37.07 34.33 103.88
CA GLY A 958 -38.52 34.32 103.62
C GLY A 958 -39.36 33.82 104.79
N THR A 959 -40.67 33.77 104.57
CA THR A 959 -41.64 33.16 105.49
C THR A 959 -41.73 31.64 105.24
N PHE A 960 -41.99 30.86 106.30
CA PHE A 960 -42.20 29.42 106.20
C PHE A 960 -43.61 29.07 106.63
N ALA A 961 -44.42 28.57 105.71
CA ALA A 961 -45.77 28.10 105.95
C ALA A 961 -45.83 26.57 105.93
N ASN A 962 -46.33 25.94 107.00
CA ASN A 962 -46.49 24.50 107.14
C ASN A 962 -47.97 24.13 107.29
N ALA A 963 -48.55 23.50 106.27
CA ALA A 963 -49.95 23.10 106.30
C ALA A 963 -50.19 22.02 107.38
N ALA A 964 -51.39 22.02 107.96
CA ALA A 964 -51.83 20.99 108.89
C ALA A 964 -51.74 19.59 108.23
N GLY A 965 -50.99 18.67 108.86
CA GLY A 965 -50.72 17.33 108.34
C GLY A 965 -49.42 17.20 107.53
N ALA A 966 -48.72 18.29 107.23
CA ALA A 966 -47.36 18.27 106.71
C ALA A 966 -46.33 18.27 107.86
N THR A 967 -45.19 17.61 107.67
CA THR A 967 -44.16 17.42 108.70
C THR A 967 -42.96 18.35 108.46
N LEU A 968 -42.61 19.14 109.47
CA LEU A 968 -41.31 19.82 109.54
C LEU A 968 -40.49 19.14 110.65
N ALA A 969 -39.34 18.56 110.29
CA ALA A 969 -38.48 17.84 111.22
C ALA A 969 -37.07 18.47 111.26
N VAL A 970 -36.61 18.87 112.44
CA VAL A 970 -35.24 19.40 112.64
C VAL A 970 -34.45 18.39 113.45
N SER A 971 -33.36 17.83 112.90
CA SER A 971 -32.52 16.87 113.63
C SER A 971 -31.64 17.57 114.65
N GLY A 972 -31.15 16.86 115.69
CA GLY A 972 -30.40 17.46 116.81
C GLY A 972 -29.09 18.19 116.47
N THR A 973 -28.58 18.09 115.23
CA THR A 973 -27.41 18.85 114.74
C THR A 973 -27.78 19.91 113.67
N GLY A 974 -29.06 20.04 113.32
CA GLY A 974 -29.56 21.02 112.35
C GLY A 974 -29.98 22.34 112.98
N ALA A 975 -29.76 23.46 112.28
CA ALA A 975 -30.17 24.79 112.69
C ALA A 975 -30.78 25.54 111.50
N TYR A 976 -32.03 26.01 111.65
CA TYR A 976 -32.75 26.74 110.61
C TYR A 976 -32.93 28.21 111.03
N SER A 977 -32.24 29.15 110.37
CA SER A 977 -32.36 30.58 110.69
C SER A 977 -33.39 31.24 109.78
N LEU A 978 -34.61 31.43 110.31
CA LEU A 978 -35.72 32.13 109.68
C LEU A 978 -35.63 33.63 109.95
N ALA A 979 -35.73 34.46 108.90
CA ALA A 979 -35.88 35.90 109.03
C ALA A 979 -37.35 36.37 109.11
N GLY A 980 -38.32 35.50 108.75
CA GLY A 980 -39.77 35.77 108.80
C GLY A 980 -40.57 34.80 109.68
N PRO A 981 -41.90 35.01 109.85
CA PRO A 981 -42.76 34.13 110.66
C PRO A 981 -42.84 32.69 110.13
N LEU A 982 -42.88 31.74 111.07
CA LEU A 982 -43.27 30.34 110.86
C LEU A 982 -44.79 30.25 111.09
N THR A 983 -45.55 29.89 110.06
CA THR A 983 -47.03 29.86 110.09
C THR A 983 -47.61 28.49 109.80
#